data_AF-A0A2N6BBV8-F1
#
_entry.id   AF-A0A2N6BBV8-F1
#
_cell.length_a   1.000
_cell.length_b   1.000
_cell.length_c   1.000
_cell.angle_alpha   90.00
_cell.angle_beta   90.00
_cell.angle_gamma   90.00
#
_symmetry.space_group_name_H-M   'P 1'
#
loop_
_entity.id
_entity.type
_entity.pdbx_description
1 polymer ?
#
loop_
_entity_poly.entity_id
_entity_poly.type
_entity_poly.pdbx_seq_one_letter_code
_entity_poly.pdbx_strand_id
1 'polypeptide(L)'
;MYENLRRFEQILFDLCSLILVGFYSYSAVGEPAATQYHRGIYILVTYVLVFLTYRTKMKFGRVIDYLLIVLSTITIIYWIANFEDINYRMGAETDIDMAMAVVGVLLGIELARRVVGNIFVFIGVLLLLYGVYGEYMPELISHAGDTFPSLCVSIFYRSDGVFGIMANVLATYILLFVIFGAFLEKCGAQKFFIDFPLAAVGHKVGGPAKVAVIASGLFGSISGSAIANTVSTGTFTIPMMKRAGFRPHVAGAIEPAASIGGMFMPPIMGAGGFIMAEMTGMPYSWIMLVSLFPALMYFFSVFVMVHYEAKIHGVVGEKHEVSALEIVKQEWFYILPLLSITVLMLFNYSPAYSAVIGIGTCIVVSWFRKDTRMGALELLEAAREGTENSLKIGATVGVIGIIIGVLTYSGVVLTFADIVIELAHGSLFMTILLIALASLVLGMGVPVTAAYLITAVVAVPALTHLGVNEIAAHMIVYWLSQDSNITPPVCIAAFAGATIAQANMWKTAFTSFKFAKFLYLAPFLFGYVPAFSLDGTPGDIAKVFFVIILGTYFYAYLLSGVWLHQIKERAFKEMWLPVATLAIVLVFVGYSYSVKSAAKTILTDSIATVDASIEDFYGKKPTTTYKEIRVSTFSKFPMMVRDIEVKLGTRKLFGAKSLTFDEAEDGTGFLVNGEEVRIREAALGEWGEGLGLEDLPYAKLNFDGFYDTSGGEGTFVIRDFTITGDGFADFAGTIALTNFSPALPFVKGVRDASLTELEFTADGSGYLKRLLRQIARGRDQKRSEMLAEGKAAVEEKIAATSGEEADSLRALISFFDAVDNLTVKFNFSGPVPVDRFIEEIKEPGSLLDKYEISFAHEGE
;
A
#
# COMPACT_ATOMS: atom_id res chain seq x y z
N MET A 1 -0.47 28.31 -20.54
CA MET A 1 -0.63 29.56 -19.75
C MET A 1 0.56 30.53 -19.89
N TYR A 2 1.70 30.04 -20.35
CA TYR A 2 2.95 30.75 -20.56
C TYR A 2 2.88 32.00 -21.47
N GLU A 3 2.08 31.98 -22.54
CA GLU A 3 2.01 33.10 -23.51
C GLU A 3 1.52 34.42 -22.89
N ASN A 4 0.76 34.34 -21.79
CA ASN A 4 0.24 35.52 -21.08
C ASN A 4 1.27 36.17 -20.15
N LEU A 5 2.45 35.55 -19.96
CA LEU A 5 3.53 36.02 -19.10
C LEU A 5 4.31 37.20 -19.72
N ARG A 6 4.86 38.08 -18.88
CA ARG A 6 5.81 39.12 -19.36
C ARG A 6 7.11 38.44 -19.78
N ARG A 7 7.89 39.07 -20.66
CA ARG A 7 9.15 38.49 -21.18
C ARG A 7 10.13 38.03 -20.09
N PHE A 8 10.30 38.80 -19.02
CA PHE A 8 11.12 38.40 -17.88
C PHE A 8 10.55 37.16 -17.14
N GLU A 9 9.23 37.09 -17.00
CA GLU A 9 8.54 35.97 -16.33
C GLU A 9 8.58 34.70 -17.16
N GLN A 10 8.56 34.83 -18.49
CA GLN A 10 8.79 33.75 -19.43
C GLN A 10 10.19 33.17 -19.30
N ILE A 11 11.21 34.03 -19.22
CA ILE A 11 12.61 33.62 -18.99
C ILE A 11 12.74 32.92 -17.63
N LEU A 12 12.11 33.45 -16.58
CA LEU A 12 12.10 32.82 -15.27
C LEU A 12 11.44 31.44 -15.30
N PHE A 13 10.29 31.32 -15.97
CA PHE A 13 9.58 30.04 -16.12
C PHE A 13 10.48 29.02 -16.84
N ASP A 14 11.08 29.41 -17.96
CA ASP A 14 11.97 28.56 -18.74
C ASP A 14 13.19 28.12 -17.92
N LEU A 15 13.80 29.05 -17.17
CA LEU A 15 14.91 28.74 -16.28
C LEU A 15 14.51 27.72 -15.21
N CYS A 16 13.37 27.94 -14.54
CA CYS A 16 12.84 27.02 -13.54
C CYS A 16 12.50 25.64 -14.14
N SER A 17 11.94 25.59 -15.34
CA SER A 17 11.70 24.34 -16.07
C SER A 17 13.00 23.59 -16.33
N LEU A 18 14.03 24.28 -16.82
CA LEU A 18 15.35 23.68 -17.03
C LEU A 18 16.01 23.23 -15.72
N ILE A 19 15.84 23.98 -14.62
CA ILE A 19 16.30 23.58 -13.29
C ILE A 19 15.61 22.28 -12.85
N LEU A 20 14.29 22.18 -12.98
CA LEU A 20 13.58 20.94 -12.63
C LEU A 20 14.06 19.76 -13.47
N VAL A 21 14.12 19.90 -14.80
CA VAL A 21 14.60 18.79 -15.65
C VAL A 21 16.04 18.42 -15.29
N GLY A 22 16.94 19.41 -15.19
CA GLY A 22 18.36 19.19 -14.95
C GLY A 22 18.67 18.62 -13.57
N PHE A 23 18.13 19.23 -12.51
CA PHE A 23 18.36 18.82 -11.12
C PHE A 23 17.84 17.40 -10.86
N TYR A 24 16.60 17.09 -11.25
CA TYR A 24 16.03 15.77 -11.01
C TYR A 24 16.61 14.70 -11.95
N SER A 25 17.01 15.06 -13.17
CA SER A 25 17.74 14.11 -14.03
C SER A 25 19.11 13.79 -13.46
N TYR A 26 19.84 14.79 -12.94
CA TYR A 26 21.11 14.59 -12.26
C TYR A 26 20.94 13.76 -10.99
N SER A 27 19.94 14.09 -10.16
CA SER A 27 19.67 13.36 -8.92
C SER A 27 19.25 11.91 -9.16
N ALA A 28 18.64 11.59 -10.30
CA ALA A 28 18.20 10.24 -10.63
C ALA A 28 19.32 9.35 -11.21
N VAL A 29 20.31 9.94 -11.89
CA VAL A 29 21.37 9.18 -12.61
C VAL A 29 22.73 9.28 -11.92
N GLY A 30 23.06 10.46 -11.36
CA GLY A 30 24.34 10.74 -10.72
C GLY A 30 24.33 10.38 -9.24
N GLU A 31 23.88 11.32 -8.41
CA GLU A 31 23.87 11.18 -6.95
C GLU A 31 22.53 11.66 -6.37
N PRO A 32 21.84 10.87 -5.53
CA PRO A 32 20.60 11.29 -4.89
C PRO A 32 20.81 12.55 -4.05
N ALA A 33 20.01 13.59 -4.31
CA ALA A 33 20.05 14.79 -3.51
C ALA A 33 19.51 14.53 -2.08
N ALA A 34 20.11 15.19 -1.09
CA ALA A 34 19.61 15.13 0.29
C ALA A 34 18.15 15.62 0.37
N THR A 35 17.39 15.06 1.32
CA THR A 35 15.92 15.22 1.42
C THR A 35 15.46 16.68 1.38
N GLN A 36 16.18 17.58 2.07
CA GLN A 36 15.86 19.00 2.11
C GLN A 36 15.97 19.66 0.74
N TYR A 37 16.97 19.30 -0.07
CA TYR A 37 17.10 19.83 -1.42
C TYR A 37 16.12 19.16 -2.37
N HIS A 38 16.01 17.83 -2.29
CA HIS A 38 15.15 17.04 -3.16
C HIS A 38 13.67 17.42 -3.06
N ARG A 39 13.15 17.60 -1.84
CA ARG A 39 11.75 18.00 -1.63
C ARG A 39 11.57 19.52 -1.66
N GLY A 40 12.53 20.24 -1.09
CA GLY A 40 12.49 21.69 -0.99
C GLY A 40 12.53 22.39 -2.35
N ILE A 41 13.41 21.97 -3.26
CA ILE A 41 13.50 22.56 -4.61
C ILE A 41 12.21 22.32 -5.40
N TYR A 42 11.63 21.11 -5.32
CA TYR A 42 10.36 20.82 -5.98
C TYR A 42 9.24 21.76 -5.53
N ILE A 43 9.05 21.88 -4.21
CA ILE A 43 7.99 22.71 -3.65
C ILE A 43 8.28 24.18 -3.93
N LEU A 44 9.53 24.64 -3.79
CA LEU A 44 9.94 26.00 -4.09
C LEU A 44 9.59 26.40 -5.52
N VAL A 45 10.06 25.62 -6.50
CA VAL A 45 9.81 25.92 -7.91
C VAL A 45 8.32 25.83 -8.21
N THR A 46 7.62 24.83 -7.66
CA THR A 46 6.18 24.69 -7.85
C THR A 46 5.41 25.91 -7.34
N TYR A 47 5.70 26.38 -6.13
CA TYR A 47 5.01 27.53 -5.52
C TYR A 47 5.29 28.81 -6.28
N VAL A 48 6.55 29.05 -6.63
CA VAL A 48 6.97 30.21 -7.43
C VAL A 48 6.25 30.22 -8.78
N LEU A 49 6.28 29.11 -9.52
CA LEU A 49 5.70 29.06 -10.87
C LEU A 49 4.16 29.08 -10.85
N VAL A 50 3.52 28.49 -9.84
CA VAL A 50 2.05 28.57 -9.72
C VAL A 50 1.61 30.01 -9.48
N PHE A 51 2.21 30.73 -8.52
CA PHE A 51 1.85 32.13 -8.29
C PHE A 51 2.23 33.04 -9.47
N LEU A 52 3.29 32.70 -10.21
CA LEU A 52 3.67 33.42 -11.42
C LEU A 52 2.64 33.26 -12.54
N THR A 53 2.13 32.03 -12.73
CA THR A 53 1.28 31.63 -13.86
C THR A 53 -0.21 31.88 -13.59
N TYR A 54 -0.70 31.55 -12.39
CA TYR A 54 -2.10 31.72 -11.98
C TYR A 54 -2.30 33.08 -11.31
N ARG A 55 -2.54 34.08 -12.15
CA ARG A 55 -2.64 35.49 -11.75
C ARG A 55 -3.87 35.81 -10.91
N THR A 56 -3.70 36.69 -9.93
CA THR A 56 -4.83 37.28 -9.21
C THR A 56 -5.59 38.25 -10.11
N LYS A 57 -6.91 38.08 -10.25
CA LYS A 57 -7.79 38.86 -11.16
C LYS A 57 -8.03 40.33 -10.73
N MET A 58 -7.41 40.80 -9.64
CA MET A 58 -7.61 42.16 -9.10
C MET A 58 -6.67 43.20 -9.75
N LYS A 59 -7.02 44.49 -9.66
CA LYS A 59 -6.20 45.59 -10.23
C LYS A 59 -4.75 45.63 -9.70
N PHE A 60 -4.55 45.31 -8.42
CA PHE A 60 -3.21 45.15 -7.79
C PHE A 60 -2.77 43.69 -7.67
N GLY A 61 -3.42 42.79 -8.40
CA GLY A 61 -3.23 41.35 -8.27
C GLY A 61 -1.79 40.91 -8.49
N ARG A 62 -1.06 41.56 -9.40
CA ARG A 62 0.33 41.18 -9.70
C ARG A 62 1.30 41.48 -8.55
N VAL A 63 1.05 42.53 -7.77
CA VAL A 63 1.87 42.85 -6.59
C VAL A 63 1.65 41.80 -5.51
N ILE A 64 0.40 41.37 -5.32
CA ILE A 64 0.06 40.28 -4.40
C ILE A 64 0.72 38.97 -4.85
N ASP A 65 0.71 38.66 -6.14
CA ASP A 65 1.38 37.47 -6.68
C ASP A 65 2.88 37.49 -6.35
N TYR A 66 3.58 38.62 -6.55
CA TYR A 66 5.00 38.73 -6.20
C TYR A 66 5.25 38.66 -4.69
N LEU A 67 4.36 39.22 -3.87
CA LEU A 67 4.46 39.10 -2.41
C LEU A 67 4.35 37.63 -1.98
N LEU A 68 3.39 36.89 -2.53
CA LEU A 68 3.22 35.46 -2.24
C LEU A 68 4.41 34.63 -2.72
N ILE A 69 4.99 34.97 -3.87
CA ILE A 69 6.25 34.37 -4.35
C ILE A 69 7.37 34.60 -3.32
N VAL A 70 7.57 35.84 -2.87
CA VAL A 70 8.61 36.16 -1.87
C VAL A 70 8.37 35.43 -0.55
N LEU A 71 7.14 35.43 -0.03
CA LEU A 71 6.79 34.72 1.21
C LEU A 71 7.01 33.21 1.09
N SER A 72 6.61 32.60 -0.03
CA SER A 72 6.84 31.18 -0.29
C SER A 72 8.33 30.85 -0.37
N THR A 73 9.10 31.71 -1.03
CA THR A 73 10.55 31.54 -1.16
C THR A 73 11.25 31.62 0.18
N ILE A 74 10.90 32.63 1.01
CA ILE A 74 11.47 32.76 2.36
C ILE A 74 11.14 31.53 3.21
N THR A 75 9.87 31.12 3.22
CA THR A 75 9.40 30.01 4.07
C THR A 75 10.07 28.68 3.70
N ILE A 76 10.17 28.39 2.40
CA ILE A 76 10.74 27.11 1.92
C ILE A 76 12.27 27.13 2.04
N ILE A 77 12.93 28.26 1.74
CA ILE A 77 14.38 28.37 1.95
C ILE A 77 14.72 28.27 3.44
N TYR A 78 13.88 28.83 4.33
CA TYR A 78 14.07 28.69 5.77
C TYR A 78 14.08 27.21 6.19
N TRP A 79 13.14 26.41 5.69
CA TRP A 79 13.12 24.97 5.93
C TRP A 79 14.35 24.25 5.35
N ILE A 80 14.76 24.57 4.11
CA ILE A 80 15.95 23.96 3.50
C ILE A 80 17.22 24.29 4.32
N ALA A 81 17.37 25.55 4.73
CA ALA A 81 18.55 26.04 5.43
C ALA A 81 18.64 25.56 6.88
N ASN A 82 17.50 25.41 7.56
CA ASN A 82 17.42 24.99 8.97
C ASN A 82 16.92 23.54 9.12
N PHE A 83 17.00 22.72 8.06
CA PHE A 83 16.41 21.37 8.06
C PHE A 83 16.93 20.51 9.23
N GLU A 84 18.25 20.49 9.44
CA GLU A 84 18.86 19.72 10.53
C GLU A 84 18.45 20.29 11.89
N ASP A 85 18.53 21.61 12.07
CA ASP A 85 18.19 22.27 13.34
C ASP A 85 16.72 22.06 13.73
N ILE A 86 15.80 22.16 12.76
CA ILE A 86 14.35 21.90 12.96
C ILE A 86 14.14 20.46 13.42
N ASN A 87 14.82 19.49 12.81
CA ASN A 87 14.75 18.09 13.22
C ASN A 87 15.36 17.85 14.62
N TYR A 88 16.45 18.53 14.97
CA TYR A 88 17.08 18.40 16.29
C TYR A 88 16.28 19.05 17.42
N ARG A 89 15.49 20.09 17.13
CA ARG A 89 14.60 20.76 18.09
C ARG A 89 13.14 20.34 17.99
N MET A 90 12.85 19.18 17.38
CA MET A 90 11.49 18.66 17.27
C MET A 90 10.85 18.54 18.66
N GLY A 91 9.68 19.16 18.87
CA GLY A 91 9.01 19.29 20.17
C GLY A 91 9.45 20.48 21.03
N ALA A 92 10.40 21.29 20.56
CA ALA A 92 10.86 22.54 21.16
C ALA A 92 11.08 23.62 20.08
N GLU A 93 10.11 23.75 19.19
CA GLU A 93 10.15 24.68 18.05
C GLU A 93 10.13 26.14 18.50
N THR A 94 10.83 27.00 17.76
CA THR A 94 10.90 28.44 18.05
C THR A 94 9.67 29.20 17.53
N ASP A 95 9.43 30.41 18.03
CA ASP A 95 8.37 31.29 17.50
C ASP A 95 8.52 31.56 15.98
N ILE A 96 9.77 31.57 15.49
CA ILE A 96 10.06 31.74 14.06
C ILE A 96 9.66 30.48 13.28
N ASP A 97 9.93 29.29 13.81
CA ASP A 97 9.51 28.02 13.20
C ASP A 97 7.99 27.96 13.05
N MET A 98 7.28 28.33 14.12
CA MET A 98 5.82 28.42 14.14
C MET A 98 5.30 29.43 13.12
N ALA A 99 5.88 30.63 13.07
CA ALA A 99 5.46 31.66 12.12
C ALA A 99 5.66 31.21 10.66
N MET A 100 6.79 30.59 10.36
CA MET A 100 7.09 30.05 9.02
C MET A 100 6.13 28.90 8.67
N ALA A 101 5.84 28.01 9.61
CA ALA A 101 4.90 26.92 9.39
C ALA A 101 3.48 27.43 9.10
N VAL A 102 2.99 28.40 9.88
CA VAL A 102 1.68 29.03 9.64
C VAL A 102 1.61 29.66 8.25
N VAL A 103 2.62 30.45 7.88
CA VAL A 103 2.69 31.06 6.54
C VAL A 103 2.72 29.98 5.46
N GLY A 104 3.52 28.93 5.64
CA GLY A 104 3.63 27.81 4.71
C GLY A 104 2.31 27.07 4.47
N VAL A 105 1.59 26.74 5.54
CA VAL A 105 0.27 26.08 5.46
C VAL A 105 -0.74 26.97 4.74
N LEU A 106 -0.82 28.26 5.08
CA LEU A 106 -1.73 29.20 4.43
C LEU A 106 -1.40 29.39 2.94
N LEU A 107 -0.11 29.44 2.59
CA LEU A 107 0.33 29.48 1.20
C LEU A 107 -0.10 28.22 0.44
N GLY A 108 0.00 27.04 1.06
CA GLY A 108 -0.47 25.78 0.48
C GLY A 108 -1.97 25.79 0.14
N ILE A 109 -2.81 26.34 1.02
CA ILE A 109 -4.25 26.52 0.78
C ILE A 109 -4.51 27.49 -0.37
N GLU A 110 -3.87 28.66 -0.33
CA GLU A 110 -4.02 29.68 -1.37
C GLU A 110 -3.57 29.18 -2.75
N LEU A 111 -2.53 28.34 -2.78
CA LEU A 111 -2.04 27.73 -4.00
C LEU A 111 -3.05 26.71 -4.56
N ALA A 112 -3.57 25.82 -3.73
CA ALA A 112 -4.61 24.87 -4.13
C ALA A 112 -5.88 25.57 -4.64
N ARG A 113 -6.26 26.71 -4.01
CA ARG A 113 -7.37 27.55 -4.45
C ARG A 113 -7.21 28.04 -5.89
N ARG A 114 -6.00 28.42 -6.28
CA ARG A 114 -5.70 28.99 -7.61
C ARG A 114 -5.73 27.96 -8.73
N VAL A 115 -5.27 26.74 -8.43
CA VAL A 115 -5.08 25.69 -9.44
C VAL A 115 -6.25 24.74 -9.51
N VAL A 116 -6.76 24.30 -8.36
CA VAL A 116 -7.81 23.27 -8.29
C VAL A 116 -9.17 23.85 -7.97
N GLY A 117 -9.21 24.84 -7.08
CA GLY A 117 -10.43 25.59 -6.75
C GLY A 117 -10.81 25.55 -5.27
N ASN A 118 -12.01 26.05 -4.99
CA ASN A 118 -12.44 26.32 -3.61
C ASN A 118 -12.76 25.07 -2.77
N ILE A 119 -12.97 23.90 -3.40
CA ILE A 119 -13.27 22.65 -2.68
C ILE A 119 -12.10 22.27 -1.75
N PHE A 120 -10.86 22.35 -2.24
CA PHE A 120 -9.66 22.08 -1.42
C PHE A 120 -9.48 23.09 -0.30
N VAL A 121 -9.88 24.34 -0.53
CA VAL A 121 -9.84 25.36 0.53
C VAL A 121 -10.81 25.00 1.63
N PHE A 122 -12.05 24.62 1.27
CA PHE A 122 -13.05 24.22 2.24
C PHE A 122 -12.60 23.00 3.05
N ILE A 123 -12.08 21.96 2.38
CA ILE A 123 -11.57 20.75 3.06
C ILE A 123 -10.38 21.11 3.96
N GLY A 124 -9.40 21.86 3.45
CA GLY A 124 -8.23 22.26 4.23
C GLY A 124 -8.59 23.10 5.45
N VAL A 125 -9.49 24.08 5.31
CA VAL A 125 -9.96 24.91 6.44
C VAL A 125 -10.76 24.08 7.43
N LEU A 126 -11.65 23.19 6.96
CA LEU A 126 -12.42 22.31 7.82
C LEU A 126 -11.50 21.39 8.63
N LEU A 127 -10.47 20.81 8.02
CA LEU A 127 -9.52 19.96 8.71
C LEU A 127 -8.60 20.74 9.67
N LEU A 128 -8.22 21.97 9.34
CA LEU A 128 -7.51 22.82 10.30
C LEU A 128 -8.39 23.16 11.51
N LEU A 129 -9.68 23.47 11.29
CA LEU A 129 -10.63 23.69 12.37
C LEU A 129 -10.83 22.42 13.20
N TYR A 130 -10.92 21.26 12.56
CA TYR A 130 -11.00 19.97 13.22
C TYR A 130 -9.75 19.69 14.07
N GLY A 131 -8.56 19.89 13.50
CA GLY A 131 -7.29 19.71 14.22
C GLY A 131 -7.15 20.61 15.45
N VAL A 132 -7.71 21.82 15.42
CA VAL A 132 -7.69 22.76 16.56
C VAL A 132 -8.81 22.47 17.57
N TYR A 133 -10.03 22.21 17.09
CA TYR A 133 -11.24 22.08 17.90
C TYR A 133 -11.70 20.62 18.09
N GLY A 134 -10.79 19.66 17.97
CA GLY A 134 -11.07 18.23 18.07
C GLY A 134 -11.78 17.81 19.35
N GLU A 135 -11.55 18.54 20.45
CA GLU A 135 -12.13 18.25 21.77
C GLU A 135 -13.66 18.42 21.77
N TYR A 136 -14.20 19.30 20.93
CA TYR A 136 -15.64 19.59 20.85
C TYR A 136 -16.39 18.66 19.90
N MET A 137 -15.69 17.71 19.26
CA MET A 137 -16.29 16.79 18.30
C MET A 137 -17.01 15.64 19.01
N PRO A 138 -17.94 14.94 18.32
CA PRO A 138 -18.56 13.75 18.88
C PRO A 138 -17.50 12.73 19.31
N GLU A 139 -17.76 12.00 20.40
CA GLU A 139 -16.82 11.05 21.04
C GLU A 139 -16.10 10.16 20.01
N LEU A 140 -16.86 9.67 19.02
CA LEU A 140 -16.40 8.81 17.93
C LEU A 140 -15.25 9.39 17.08
N ILE A 141 -15.13 10.72 16.96
CA ILE A 141 -14.07 11.40 16.19
C ILE A 141 -13.38 12.49 17.02
N SER A 142 -13.52 12.44 18.34
CA SER A 142 -12.94 13.42 19.25
C SER A 142 -11.46 13.15 19.47
N HIS A 143 -10.68 14.22 19.65
CA HIS A 143 -9.26 14.15 20.02
C HIS A 143 -8.86 15.41 20.79
N ALA A 144 -7.69 15.42 21.44
CA ALA A 144 -7.27 16.50 22.35
C ALA A 144 -7.15 17.90 21.69
N GLY A 145 -7.05 17.96 20.35
CA GLY A 145 -6.75 19.18 19.61
C GLY A 145 -5.35 19.74 19.86
N ASP A 146 -4.99 20.80 19.14
CA ASP A 146 -3.78 21.60 19.38
C ASP A 146 -4.03 23.09 19.14
N THR A 147 -3.08 23.92 19.58
CA THR A 147 -3.03 25.31 19.14
C THR A 147 -2.76 25.39 17.64
N PHE A 148 -3.34 26.39 16.97
CA PHE A 148 -3.19 26.57 15.52
C PHE A 148 -1.73 26.63 15.04
N PRO A 149 -0.79 27.33 15.72
CA PRO A 149 0.61 27.34 15.31
C PRO A 149 1.31 25.98 15.46
N SER A 150 1.07 25.25 16.57
CA SER A 150 1.64 23.91 16.78
C SER A 150 1.12 22.90 15.76
N LEU A 151 -0.18 22.98 15.45
CA LEU A 151 -0.78 22.17 14.39
C LEU A 151 -0.12 22.47 13.03
N CYS A 152 0.12 23.75 12.72
CA CYS A 152 0.79 24.13 11.48
C CYS A 152 2.24 23.60 11.41
N VAL A 153 2.98 23.60 12.54
CA VAL A 153 4.32 22.99 12.62
C VAL A 153 4.27 21.50 12.27
N SER A 154 3.32 20.78 12.88
CA SER A 154 3.08 19.36 12.59
C SER A 154 2.81 19.15 11.09
N ILE A 155 1.86 19.90 10.53
CA ILE A 155 1.47 19.80 9.11
C ILE A 155 2.58 20.21 8.16
N PHE A 156 3.40 21.21 8.48
CA PHE A 156 4.35 21.75 7.53
C PHE A 156 5.67 20.97 7.54
N TYR A 157 6.24 20.69 8.72
CA TYR A 157 7.59 20.15 8.84
C TYR A 157 7.68 18.62 8.99
N ARG A 158 6.65 17.95 9.50
CA ARG A 158 6.73 16.50 9.72
C ARG A 158 6.67 15.71 8.41
N SER A 159 7.12 14.45 8.50
CA SER A 159 7.19 13.50 7.39
C SER A 159 5.83 13.06 6.84
N ASP A 160 4.75 13.28 7.57
CA ASP A 160 3.34 13.09 7.18
C ASP A 160 2.68 14.40 6.69
N GLY A 161 3.42 15.50 6.71
CA GLY A 161 2.98 16.83 6.32
C GLY A 161 3.29 17.24 4.87
N VAL A 162 3.38 18.56 4.63
CA VAL A 162 3.62 19.15 3.30
C VAL A 162 4.94 18.71 2.69
N PHE A 163 6.03 18.68 3.47
CA PHE A 163 7.34 18.16 3.04
C PHE A 163 7.48 16.64 3.20
N GLY A 164 6.37 15.95 3.44
CA GLY A 164 6.32 14.53 3.74
C GLY A 164 6.38 13.61 2.52
N ILE A 165 5.73 12.45 2.68
CA ILE A 165 5.56 11.40 1.64
C ILE A 165 5.14 12.01 0.31
N MET A 166 4.20 12.96 0.32
CA MET A 166 3.65 13.51 -0.93
C MET A 166 4.61 14.39 -1.71
N ALA A 167 5.39 15.22 -1.02
CA ALA A 167 6.49 15.94 -1.67
C ALA A 167 7.51 14.96 -2.24
N ASN A 168 7.80 13.89 -1.50
CA ASN A 168 8.72 12.84 -1.94
C ASN A 168 8.25 12.16 -3.23
N VAL A 169 7.01 11.65 -3.27
CA VAL A 169 6.50 10.94 -4.45
C VAL A 169 6.44 11.87 -5.67
N LEU A 170 6.04 13.13 -5.47
CA LEU A 170 5.96 14.11 -6.55
C LEU A 170 7.33 14.43 -7.15
N ALA A 171 8.32 14.66 -6.28
CA ALA A 171 9.68 15.01 -6.68
C ALA A 171 10.46 13.82 -7.25
N THR A 172 10.34 12.64 -6.63
CA THR A 172 11.10 11.43 -7.00
C THR A 172 10.53 10.77 -8.25
N TYR A 173 9.21 10.59 -8.32
CA TYR A 173 8.61 9.78 -9.38
C TYR A 173 7.81 10.64 -10.35
N ILE A 174 6.77 11.33 -9.88
CA ILE A 174 5.75 11.92 -10.77
C ILE A 174 6.34 12.99 -11.70
N LEU A 175 7.22 13.85 -11.20
CA LEU A 175 7.82 14.92 -11.99
C LEU A 175 8.53 14.39 -13.25
N LEU A 176 9.42 13.42 -13.11
CA LEU A 176 10.21 12.88 -14.22
C LEU A 176 9.33 12.15 -15.24
N PHE A 177 8.28 11.44 -14.79
CA PHE A 177 7.34 10.79 -15.70
C PHE A 177 6.43 11.77 -16.44
N VAL A 178 6.01 12.86 -15.80
CA VAL A 178 5.25 13.93 -16.46
C VAL A 178 6.12 14.64 -17.50
N ILE A 179 7.39 14.89 -17.18
CA ILE A 179 8.36 15.42 -18.15
C ILE A 179 8.55 14.42 -19.30
N PHE A 180 8.76 13.15 -19.00
CA PHE A 180 8.86 12.09 -20.02
C PHE A 180 7.64 12.08 -20.95
N GLY A 181 6.43 12.18 -20.42
CA GLY A 181 5.20 12.27 -21.21
C GLY A 181 5.22 13.44 -22.20
N ALA A 182 5.65 14.62 -21.77
CA ALA A 182 5.79 15.79 -22.64
C ALA A 182 6.87 15.59 -23.74
N PHE A 183 8.00 14.96 -23.40
CA PHE A 183 9.02 14.62 -24.39
C PHE A 183 8.56 13.57 -25.39
N LEU A 184 7.76 12.60 -24.95
CA LEU A 184 7.18 11.58 -25.81
C LEU A 184 6.15 12.15 -26.79
N GLU A 185 5.35 13.10 -26.33
CA GLU A 185 4.41 13.83 -27.19
C GLU A 185 5.17 14.61 -28.27
N LYS A 186 6.21 15.35 -27.87
CA LYS A 186 7.05 16.14 -28.79
C LYS A 186 7.87 15.28 -29.76
N CYS A 187 8.25 14.06 -29.40
CA CYS A 187 8.97 13.17 -30.32
C CYS A 187 8.07 12.55 -31.41
N GLY A 188 6.74 12.76 -31.35
CA GLY A 188 5.80 12.34 -32.39
C GLY A 188 5.25 10.92 -32.23
N ALA A 189 5.54 10.24 -31.10
CA ALA A 189 5.09 8.88 -30.86
C ALA A 189 3.56 8.73 -30.82
N GLN A 190 2.83 9.81 -30.54
CA GLN A 190 1.37 9.81 -30.53
C GLN A 190 0.75 9.33 -31.85
N LYS A 191 1.35 9.68 -32.98
CA LYS A 191 0.86 9.27 -34.31
C LYS A 191 0.90 7.75 -34.46
N PHE A 192 2.01 7.14 -34.07
CA PHE A 192 2.17 5.69 -34.11
C PHE A 192 1.10 4.98 -33.26
N PHE A 193 0.80 5.50 -32.06
CA PHE A 193 -0.20 4.91 -31.16
C PHE A 193 -1.64 4.98 -31.69
N ILE A 194 -1.92 5.82 -32.69
CA ILE A 194 -3.23 5.90 -33.35
C ILE A 194 -3.23 5.10 -34.66
N ASP A 195 -2.18 5.25 -35.49
CA ASP A 195 -2.11 4.66 -36.82
C ASP A 195 -1.97 3.13 -36.77
N PHE A 196 -1.18 2.61 -35.81
CA PHE A 196 -1.00 1.16 -35.67
C PHE A 196 -2.32 0.44 -35.31
N PRO A 197 -3.08 0.83 -34.28
CA PRO A 197 -4.37 0.20 -33.99
C PRO A 197 -5.37 0.36 -35.14
N LEU A 198 -5.37 1.52 -35.82
CA LEU A 198 -6.23 1.78 -36.97
C LEU A 198 -6.01 0.77 -38.09
N ALA A 199 -4.75 0.49 -38.43
CA ALA A 199 -4.44 -0.53 -39.43
C ALA A 199 -4.70 -1.96 -38.93
N ALA A 200 -4.48 -2.24 -37.64
CA ALA A 200 -4.61 -3.58 -37.08
C ALA A 200 -6.07 -4.05 -36.94
N VAL A 201 -6.97 -3.19 -36.46
CA VAL A 201 -8.36 -3.58 -36.14
C VAL A 201 -9.43 -2.65 -36.70
N GLY A 202 -9.05 -1.54 -37.35
CA GLY A 202 -9.99 -0.54 -37.88
C GLY A 202 -10.99 -1.08 -38.91
N HIS A 203 -10.64 -2.11 -39.65
CA HIS A 203 -11.51 -2.73 -40.67
C HIS A 203 -12.55 -3.73 -40.10
N LYS A 204 -12.49 -4.05 -38.80
CA LYS A 204 -13.40 -5.03 -38.18
C LYS A 204 -14.73 -4.38 -37.78
N VAL A 205 -15.72 -5.20 -37.39
CA VAL A 205 -16.97 -4.72 -36.80
C VAL A 205 -16.68 -3.94 -35.52
N GLY A 206 -17.16 -2.70 -35.44
CA GLY A 206 -16.83 -1.74 -34.40
C GLY A 206 -15.38 -1.25 -34.43
N GLY A 207 -14.70 -1.35 -35.59
CA GLY A 207 -13.28 -1.07 -35.76
C GLY A 207 -12.83 0.26 -35.14
N PRO A 208 -13.41 1.42 -35.51
CA PRO A 208 -13.05 2.71 -34.92
C PRO A 208 -13.15 2.79 -33.39
N ALA A 209 -14.14 2.11 -32.79
CA ALA A 209 -14.25 2.04 -31.33
C ALA A 209 -13.19 1.12 -30.72
N LYS A 210 -12.82 0.02 -31.38
CA LYS A 210 -11.72 -0.86 -30.95
C LYS A 210 -10.37 -0.17 -31.07
N VAL A 211 -10.18 0.64 -32.10
CA VAL A 211 -9.03 1.52 -32.28
C VAL A 211 -8.95 2.49 -31.11
N ALA A 212 -10.05 3.14 -30.75
CA ALA A 212 -10.12 3.99 -29.56
C ALA A 212 -9.67 3.24 -28.30
N VAL A 213 -10.21 2.04 -28.04
CA VAL A 213 -9.84 1.25 -26.85
C VAL A 213 -8.33 0.93 -26.80
N ILE A 214 -7.74 0.49 -27.91
CA ILE A 214 -6.32 0.13 -27.96
C ILE A 214 -5.42 1.38 -27.91
N ALA A 215 -5.73 2.41 -28.69
CA ALA A 215 -4.96 3.65 -28.76
C ALA A 215 -4.99 4.39 -27.41
N SER A 216 -6.16 4.50 -26.78
CA SER A 216 -6.31 5.06 -25.43
C SER A 216 -5.58 4.21 -24.38
N GLY A 217 -5.47 2.89 -24.56
CA GLY A 217 -4.70 2.05 -23.64
C GLY A 217 -3.20 2.27 -23.76
N LEU A 218 -2.68 2.33 -24.97
CA LEU A 218 -1.26 2.60 -25.24
C LEU A 218 -0.86 4.03 -24.84
N PHE A 219 -1.66 5.03 -25.21
CA PHE A 219 -1.38 6.43 -24.84
C PHE A 219 -1.70 6.69 -23.36
N GLY A 220 -2.71 6.03 -22.82
CA GLY A 220 -3.14 6.15 -21.43
C GLY A 220 -2.11 5.63 -20.44
N SER A 221 -1.42 4.54 -20.77
CA SER A 221 -0.35 3.98 -19.94
C SER A 221 0.87 4.90 -19.79
N ILE A 222 0.90 6.00 -20.55
CA ILE A 222 1.91 7.05 -20.50
C ILE A 222 1.35 8.30 -19.82
N SER A 223 0.21 8.79 -20.32
CA SER A 223 -0.34 10.07 -19.86
C SER A 223 -0.83 10.06 -18.41
N GLY A 224 -1.21 8.89 -17.88
CA GLY A 224 -1.63 8.74 -16.48
C GLY A 224 -2.79 9.66 -16.09
N SER A 225 -3.60 10.10 -17.08
CA SER A 225 -4.72 11.02 -16.89
C SER A 225 -5.88 10.68 -17.83
N ALA A 226 -7.00 10.25 -17.26
CA ALA A 226 -8.20 9.90 -18.02
C ALA A 226 -8.74 11.08 -18.84
N ILE A 227 -8.75 12.29 -18.25
CA ILE A 227 -9.22 13.51 -18.91
C ILE A 227 -8.27 13.91 -20.03
N ALA A 228 -6.95 13.93 -19.76
CA ALA A 228 -5.94 14.29 -20.76
C ALA A 228 -5.96 13.31 -21.95
N ASN A 229 -6.09 12.02 -21.67
CA ASN A 229 -6.23 10.99 -22.69
C ASN A 229 -7.50 11.20 -23.53
N THR A 230 -8.66 11.42 -22.88
CA THR A 230 -9.92 11.70 -23.61
C THR A 230 -9.85 12.94 -24.49
N VAL A 231 -9.17 14.00 -24.07
CA VAL A 231 -9.02 15.20 -24.91
C VAL A 231 -7.92 15.06 -25.97
N SER A 232 -6.94 14.20 -25.75
CA SER A 232 -5.87 13.96 -26.71
C SER A 232 -6.31 12.97 -27.78
N THR A 233 -6.47 11.68 -27.45
CA THR A 233 -6.90 10.67 -28.43
C THR A 233 -8.33 10.90 -28.93
N GLY A 234 -9.22 11.39 -28.06
CA GLY A 234 -10.62 11.63 -28.40
C GLY A 234 -10.85 12.67 -29.49
N THR A 235 -9.95 13.64 -29.67
CA THR A 235 -10.05 14.60 -30.79
C THR A 235 -10.00 13.92 -32.16
N PHE A 236 -9.35 12.76 -32.26
CA PHE A 236 -9.26 11.98 -33.49
C PHE A 236 -10.25 10.82 -33.50
N THR A 237 -10.36 10.07 -32.40
CA THR A 237 -11.17 8.84 -32.35
C THR A 237 -12.66 9.11 -32.27
N ILE A 238 -13.11 10.17 -31.58
CA ILE A 238 -14.55 10.49 -31.47
C ILE A 238 -15.13 10.90 -32.84
N PRO A 239 -14.52 11.81 -33.62
CA PRO A 239 -14.98 12.09 -34.98
C PRO A 239 -14.93 10.86 -35.89
N MET A 240 -13.89 10.02 -35.76
CA MET A 240 -13.77 8.77 -36.51
C MET A 240 -14.93 7.81 -36.22
N MET A 241 -15.25 7.57 -34.95
CA MET A 241 -16.39 6.75 -34.54
C MET A 241 -17.72 7.31 -35.06
N LYS A 242 -17.91 8.64 -35.00
CA LYS A 242 -19.09 9.31 -35.54
C LYS A 242 -19.23 9.11 -37.05
N ARG A 243 -18.14 9.27 -37.82
CA ARG A 243 -18.14 9.04 -39.29
C ARG A 243 -18.49 7.60 -39.65
N ALA A 244 -18.06 6.63 -38.85
CA ALA A 244 -18.38 5.22 -39.04
C ALA A 244 -19.83 4.86 -38.67
N GLY A 245 -20.58 5.75 -38.02
CA GLY A 245 -22.00 5.56 -37.71
C GLY A 245 -22.34 5.37 -36.23
N PHE A 246 -21.38 5.49 -35.31
CA PHE A 246 -21.71 5.55 -33.89
C PHE A 246 -22.50 6.82 -33.57
N ARG A 247 -23.54 6.68 -32.73
CA ARG A 247 -24.29 7.84 -32.23
C ARG A 247 -23.34 8.77 -31.46
N PRO A 248 -23.50 10.11 -31.55
CA PRO A 248 -22.57 11.05 -30.90
C PRO A 248 -22.34 10.78 -29.41
N HIS A 249 -23.39 10.54 -28.63
CA HIS A 249 -23.26 10.26 -27.20
C HIS A 249 -22.56 8.93 -26.89
N VAL A 250 -22.63 7.94 -27.80
CA VAL A 250 -21.93 6.65 -27.65
C VAL A 250 -20.45 6.82 -27.97
N ALA A 251 -20.13 7.49 -29.09
CA ALA A 251 -18.74 7.81 -29.43
C ALA A 251 -18.05 8.63 -28.33
N GLY A 252 -18.73 9.65 -27.80
CA GLY A 252 -18.25 10.46 -26.68
C GLY A 252 -18.22 9.74 -25.33
N ALA A 253 -18.78 8.52 -25.23
CA ALA A 253 -18.77 7.68 -24.02
C ALA A 253 -17.71 6.57 -24.08
N ILE A 254 -17.48 6.00 -25.27
CA ILE A 254 -16.48 4.95 -25.48
C ILE A 254 -15.08 5.47 -25.16
N GLU A 255 -14.75 6.66 -25.64
CA GLU A 255 -13.43 7.26 -25.47
C GLU A 255 -13.04 7.46 -23.99
N PRO A 256 -13.85 8.13 -23.14
CA PRO A 256 -13.54 8.27 -21.73
C PRO A 256 -13.56 6.95 -20.98
N ALA A 257 -14.42 6.01 -21.35
CA ALA A 257 -14.41 4.66 -20.79
C ALA A 257 -13.13 3.89 -21.15
N ALA A 258 -12.54 4.08 -22.33
CA ALA A 258 -11.23 3.53 -22.66
C ALA A 258 -10.10 4.27 -21.93
N SER A 259 -10.19 5.60 -21.88
CA SER A 259 -9.15 6.48 -21.34
C SER A 259 -8.82 6.25 -19.88
N ILE A 260 -9.83 5.96 -19.05
CA ILE A 260 -9.66 5.66 -17.63
C ILE A 260 -8.82 4.39 -17.40
N GLY A 261 -8.82 3.45 -18.34
CA GLY A 261 -7.98 2.26 -18.29
C GLY A 261 -6.48 2.59 -18.27
N GLY A 262 -6.11 3.73 -18.85
CA GLY A 262 -4.74 4.24 -18.81
C GLY A 262 -4.24 4.55 -17.40
N MET A 263 -5.13 4.86 -16.46
CA MET A 263 -4.78 5.19 -15.08
C MET A 263 -4.18 4.00 -14.32
N PHE A 264 -4.45 2.77 -14.74
CA PHE A 264 -3.94 1.58 -14.05
C PHE A 264 -3.22 0.62 -15.00
N MET A 265 -2.91 1.06 -16.23
CA MET A 265 -2.13 0.30 -17.20
C MET A 265 -0.63 0.60 -17.06
N PRO A 266 0.22 -0.41 -16.79
CA PRO A 266 1.68 -0.29 -16.87
C PRO A 266 2.17 0.22 -18.24
N PRO A 267 3.32 0.91 -18.31
CA PRO A 267 4.37 0.96 -17.29
C PRO A 267 4.37 2.20 -16.39
N ILE A 268 3.72 3.31 -16.78
CA ILE A 268 3.72 4.53 -15.94
C ILE A 268 2.58 4.46 -14.94
N MET A 269 1.43 3.94 -15.38
CA MET A 269 0.19 3.99 -14.62
C MET A 269 -0.10 5.46 -14.22
N GLY A 270 -1.27 5.76 -13.67
CA GLY A 270 -1.44 7.06 -13.03
C GLY A 270 -0.42 7.26 -11.92
N ALA A 271 -0.22 8.51 -11.49
CA ALA A 271 0.66 8.86 -10.38
C ALA A 271 0.41 8.06 -9.08
N GLY A 272 -0.77 7.45 -8.91
CA GLY A 272 -1.08 6.64 -7.74
C GLY A 272 -0.32 5.31 -7.67
N GLY A 273 0.20 4.76 -8.78
CA GLY A 273 1.09 3.59 -8.73
C GLY A 273 2.39 3.90 -7.98
N PHE A 274 2.95 5.10 -8.16
CA PHE A 274 4.13 5.57 -7.43
C PHE A 274 3.82 5.88 -5.96
N ILE A 275 2.64 6.45 -5.67
CA ILE A 275 2.17 6.63 -4.29
C ILE A 275 2.06 5.29 -3.59
N MET A 276 1.50 4.28 -4.27
CA MET A 276 1.36 2.94 -3.72
C MET A 276 2.71 2.32 -3.39
N ALA A 277 3.71 2.45 -4.27
CA ALA A 277 5.08 1.97 -4.01
C ALA A 277 5.68 2.61 -2.77
N GLU A 278 5.50 3.93 -2.60
CA GLU A 278 5.99 4.66 -1.45
C GLU A 278 5.27 4.28 -0.15
N MET A 279 3.94 4.16 -0.18
CA MET A 279 3.15 3.82 1.02
C MET A 279 3.38 2.39 1.49
N THR A 280 3.51 1.45 0.57
CA THR A 280 3.66 0.01 0.87
C THR A 280 5.12 -0.42 1.03
N GLY A 281 6.07 0.44 0.64
CA GLY A 281 7.50 0.09 0.55
C GLY A 281 7.82 -0.98 -0.51
N MET A 282 6.85 -1.39 -1.34
CA MET A 282 7.06 -2.41 -2.36
C MET A 282 7.72 -1.82 -3.61
N PRO A 283 8.58 -2.60 -4.30
CA PRO A 283 9.13 -2.19 -5.59
C PRO A 283 8.03 -1.85 -6.60
N TYR A 284 8.15 -0.71 -7.27
CA TYR A 284 7.17 -0.28 -8.29
C TYR A 284 7.01 -1.30 -9.43
N SER A 285 8.09 -2.02 -9.78
CA SER A 285 8.07 -3.11 -10.77
C SER A 285 7.10 -4.24 -10.38
N TRP A 286 6.96 -4.53 -9.09
CA TRP A 286 6.01 -5.50 -8.58
C TRP A 286 4.57 -5.00 -8.74
N ILE A 287 4.30 -3.74 -8.39
CA ILE A 287 2.99 -3.11 -8.55
C ILE A 287 2.57 -3.07 -10.04
N MET A 288 3.52 -2.79 -10.94
CA MET A 288 3.30 -2.89 -12.38
C MET A 288 2.92 -4.31 -12.81
N LEU A 289 3.61 -5.33 -12.32
CA LEU A 289 3.33 -6.71 -12.70
C LEU A 289 1.94 -7.15 -12.22
N VAL A 290 1.59 -6.81 -10.97
CA VAL A 290 0.29 -7.11 -10.36
C VAL A 290 -0.87 -6.43 -11.09
N SER A 291 -0.68 -5.19 -11.56
CA SER A 291 -1.72 -4.43 -12.25
C SER A 291 -1.92 -4.80 -13.73
N LEU A 292 -0.93 -5.43 -14.38
CA LEU A 292 -0.97 -5.73 -15.81
C LEU A 292 -2.20 -6.55 -16.21
N PHE A 293 -2.44 -7.68 -15.54
CA PHE A 293 -3.57 -8.54 -15.88
C PHE A 293 -4.94 -7.87 -15.59
N PRO A 294 -5.18 -7.28 -14.39
CA PRO A 294 -6.37 -6.48 -14.14
C PRO A 294 -6.63 -5.39 -15.18
N ALA A 295 -5.60 -4.64 -15.58
CA ALA A 295 -5.71 -3.59 -16.59
C ALA A 295 -6.10 -4.16 -17.96
N LEU A 296 -5.46 -5.25 -18.40
CA LEU A 296 -5.84 -5.95 -19.63
C LEU A 296 -7.29 -6.44 -19.61
N MET A 297 -7.78 -6.92 -18.46
CA MET A 297 -9.17 -7.35 -18.32
C MET A 297 -10.16 -6.18 -18.40
N TYR A 298 -9.79 -5.01 -17.87
CA TYR A 298 -10.58 -3.80 -18.06
C TYR A 298 -10.70 -3.44 -19.55
N PHE A 299 -9.58 -3.34 -20.27
CA PHE A 299 -9.60 -3.04 -21.71
C PHE A 299 -10.32 -4.12 -22.51
N PHE A 300 -10.14 -5.39 -22.15
CA PHE A 300 -10.86 -6.50 -22.77
C PHE A 300 -12.38 -6.38 -22.56
N SER A 301 -12.81 -6.02 -21.35
CA SER A 301 -14.23 -5.77 -21.04
C SER A 301 -14.80 -4.66 -21.92
N VAL A 302 -14.14 -3.48 -21.94
CA VAL A 302 -14.57 -2.35 -22.78
C VAL A 302 -14.57 -2.75 -24.26
N PHE A 303 -13.53 -3.44 -24.74
CA PHE A 303 -13.40 -3.92 -26.12
C PHE A 303 -14.57 -4.83 -26.53
N VAL A 304 -14.96 -5.77 -25.66
CA VAL A 304 -16.10 -6.67 -25.91
C VAL A 304 -17.41 -5.88 -25.91
N MET A 305 -17.61 -4.95 -24.95
CA MET A 305 -18.81 -4.13 -24.90
C MET A 305 -18.98 -3.26 -26.15
N VAL A 306 -17.92 -2.62 -26.63
CA VAL A 306 -17.99 -1.79 -27.86
C VAL A 306 -18.19 -2.62 -29.11
N HIS A 307 -17.65 -3.84 -29.15
CA HIS A 307 -17.90 -4.76 -30.26
C HIS A 307 -19.39 -5.08 -30.40
N TYR A 308 -20.03 -5.35 -29.27
CA TYR A 308 -21.44 -5.70 -29.20
C TYR A 308 -22.37 -4.51 -29.42
N GLU A 309 -22.01 -3.33 -28.91
CA GLU A 309 -22.70 -2.07 -29.24
C GLU A 309 -22.66 -1.79 -30.75
N ALA A 310 -21.49 -1.96 -31.38
CA ALA A 310 -21.35 -1.81 -32.83
C ALA A 310 -22.19 -2.81 -33.62
N LYS A 311 -22.27 -4.05 -33.14
CA LYS A 311 -23.05 -5.13 -33.78
C LYS A 311 -24.55 -4.82 -33.76
N ILE A 312 -25.09 -4.27 -32.67
CA ILE A 312 -26.51 -3.85 -32.58
C ILE A 312 -26.82 -2.78 -33.63
N HIS A 313 -25.88 -1.87 -33.87
CA HIS A 313 -26.07 -0.72 -34.74
C HIS A 313 -25.49 -0.88 -36.16
N GLY A 314 -24.99 -2.07 -36.50
CA GLY A 314 -24.43 -2.36 -37.82
C GLY A 314 -23.20 -1.52 -38.19
N VAL A 315 -22.43 -1.06 -37.19
CA VAL A 315 -21.25 -0.20 -37.41
C VAL A 315 -20.05 -1.05 -37.81
N VAL A 316 -19.59 -0.87 -39.05
CA VAL A 316 -18.40 -1.53 -39.61
C VAL A 316 -17.37 -0.47 -39.92
N GLY A 317 -16.10 -0.77 -39.67
CA GLY A 317 -15.02 0.15 -40.00
C GLY A 317 -14.46 -0.04 -41.40
N GLU A 318 -13.70 0.94 -41.84
CA GLU A 318 -13.07 0.95 -43.16
C GLU A 318 -11.63 0.42 -43.09
N LYS A 319 -11.14 -0.11 -44.21
CA LYS A 319 -9.76 -0.58 -44.30
C LYS A 319 -8.83 0.63 -44.40
N HIS A 320 -7.83 0.69 -43.52
CA HIS A 320 -6.78 1.69 -43.58
C HIS A 320 -5.94 1.53 -44.86
N GLU A 321 -5.49 2.64 -45.44
CA GLU A 321 -4.73 2.66 -46.71
C GLU A 321 -3.42 1.88 -46.59
N VAL A 322 -2.76 1.97 -45.43
CA VAL A 322 -1.48 1.32 -45.12
C VAL A 322 -1.69 0.11 -44.22
N SER A 323 -0.93 -0.97 -44.47
CA SER A 323 -1.01 -2.19 -43.66
C SER A 323 -0.35 -2.03 -42.28
N ALA A 324 -0.84 -2.75 -41.27
CA ALA A 324 -0.30 -2.67 -39.91
C ALA A 324 1.19 -3.07 -39.85
N LEU A 325 1.59 -4.07 -40.64
CA LEU A 325 2.98 -4.52 -40.71
C LEU A 325 3.89 -3.43 -41.31
N GLU A 326 3.39 -2.67 -42.26
CA GLU A 326 4.14 -1.58 -42.89
C GLU A 326 4.31 -0.39 -41.93
N ILE A 327 3.27 -0.04 -41.17
CA ILE A 327 3.36 0.97 -40.11
C ILE A 327 4.40 0.55 -39.07
N VAL A 328 4.34 -0.70 -38.57
CA VAL A 328 5.36 -1.22 -37.64
C VAL A 328 6.75 -1.12 -38.25
N LYS A 329 6.96 -1.55 -39.50
CA LYS A 329 8.28 -1.45 -40.15
C LYS A 329 8.78 0.00 -40.25
N GLN A 330 7.89 0.97 -40.50
CA GLN A 330 8.25 2.37 -40.68
C GLN A 330 8.36 3.17 -39.38
N GLU A 331 7.71 2.72 -38.30
CA GLU A 331 7.46 3.54 -37.10
C GLU A 331 7.69 2.80 -35.76
N TRP A 332 8.19 1.54 -35.78
CA TRP A 332 8.46 0.75 -34.57
C TRP A 332 9.34 1.47 -33.54
N PHE A 333 10.24 2.34 -33.99
CA PHE A 333 11.17 3.06 -33.12
C PHE A 333 10.45 4.03 -32.16
N TYR A 334 9.20 4.43 -32.43
CA TYR A 334 8.40 5.22 -31.48
C TYR A 334 7.95 4.43 -30.25
N ILE A 335 8.02 3.10 -30.27
CA ILE A 335 7.79 2.26 -29.08
C ILE A 335 9.02 2.27 -28.17
N LEU A 336 10.23 2.54 -28.69
CA LEU A 336 11.47 2.40 -27.94
C LEU A 336 11.50 3.15 -26.61
N PRO A 337 11.01 4.41 -26.49
CA PRO A 337 11.01 5.09 -25.20
C PRO A 337 10.16 4.33 -24.16
N LEU A 338 8.97 3.86 -24.54
CA LEU A 338 8.09 3.08 -23.65
C LEU A 338 8.69 1.71 -23.29
N LEU A 339 9.33 1.06 -24.27
CA LEU A 339 10.02 -0.21 -24.04
C LEU A 339 11.21 -0.03 -23.11
N SER A 340 11.99 1.03 -23.29
CA SER A 340 13.19 1.32 -22.48
C SER A 340 12.85 1.46 -21.00
N ILE A 341 11.82 2.24 -20.66
CA ILE A 341 11.40 2.42 -19.27
C ILE A 341 10.87 1.11 -18.68
N THR A 342 10.09 0.35 -19.45
CA THR A 342 9.50 -0.90 -18.98
C THR A 342 10.59 -1.93 -18.67
N VAL A 343 11.55 -2.09 -19.59
CA VAL A 343 12.65 -3.06 -19.45
C VAL A 343 13.53 -2.68 -18.26
N LEU A 344 13.90 -1.41 -18.11
CA LEU A 344 14.72 -0.95 -16.98
C LEU A 344 14.03 -1.19 -15.63
N MET A 345 12.73 -0.88 -15.52
CA MET A 345 11.99 -1.12 -14.28
C MET A 345 11.86 -2.63 -13.97
N LEU A 346 11.69 -3.48 -14.99
CA LEU A 346 11.69 -4.94 -14.80
C LEU A 346 13.06 -5.48 -14.37
N PHE A 347 14.15 -4.78 -14.69
CA PHE A 347 15.50 -5.04 -14.17
C PHE A 347 15.77 -4.36 -12.82
N ASN A 348 14.72 -3.91 -12.10
CA ASN A 348 14.78 -3.26 -10.80
C ASN A 348 15.56 -1.93 -10.75
N TYR A 349 15.74 -1.26 -11.88
CA TYR A 349 16.17 0.15 -11.85
C TYR A 349 15.06 1.03 -11.29
N SER A 350 15.44 2.13 -10.65
CA SER A 350 14.46 3.06 -10.08
C SER A 350 13.56 3.65 -11.17
N PRO A 351 12.28 3.96 -10.86
CA PRO A 351 11.39 4.58 -11.84
C PRO A 351 11.92 5.94 -12.32
N ALA A 352 12.53 6.71 -11.43
CA ALA A 352 13.17 7.99 -11.74
C ALA A 352 14.29 7.84 -12.78
N TYR A 353 15.21 6.90 -12.55
CA TYR A 353 16.29 6.59 -13.49
C TYR A 353 15.73 6.14 -14.85
N SER A 354 14.75 5.25 -14.83
CA SER A 354 14.09 4.74 -16.03
C SER A 354 13.46 5.87 -16.85
N ALA A 355 12.77 6.82 -16.20
CA ALA A 355 12.17 7.97 -16.86
C ALA A 355 13.23 8.87 -17.55
N VAL A 356 14.40 9.10 -16.93
CA VAL A 356 15.48 9.88 -17.54
C VAL A 356 16.04 9.21 -18.79
N ILE A 357 16.28 7.89 -18.74
CA ILE A 357 16.68 7.12 -19.93
C ILE A 357 15.58 7.14 -20.99
N GLY A 358 14.31 7.09 -20.59
CA GLY A 358 13.16 7.26 -21.46
C GLY A 358 13.17 8.62 -22.17
N ILE A 359 13.43 9.71 -21.44
CA ILE A 359 13.57 11.07 -22.00
C ILE A 359 14.71 11.10 -23.02
N GLY A 360 15.88 10.55 -22.66
CA GLY A 360 17.01 10.43 -23.59
C GLY A 360 16.65 9.63 -24.85
N THR A 361 15.89 8.55 -24.70
CA THR A 361 15.40 7.73 -25.81
C THR A 361 14.43 8.51 -26.70
N CYS A 362 13.52 9.31 -26.13
CA CYS A 362 12.65 10.21 -26.91
C CYS A 362 13.47 11.18 -27.78
N ILE A 363 14.51 11.79 -27.22
CA ILE A 363 15.38 12.73 -27.93
C ILE A 363 16.08 12.02 -29.10
N VAL A 364 16.68 10.86 -28.85
CA VAL A 364 17.39 10.08 -29.88
C VAL A 364 16.42 9.64 -30.99
N VAL A 365 15.24 9.13 -30.61
CA VAL A 365 14.20 8.70 -31.56
C VAL A 365 13.71 9.85 -32.42
N SER A 366 13.54 11.04 -31.83
CA SER A 366 13.13 12.24 -32.55
C SER A 366 14.08 12.56 -33.72
N TRP A 367 15.37 12.23 -33.61
CA TRP A 367 16.36 12.54 -34.63
C TRP A 367 16.34 11.61 -35.84
N PHE A 368 15.58 10.51 -35.81
CA PHE A 368 15.49 9.57 -36.93
C PHE A 368 14.62 10.10 -38.08
N ARG A 369 13.70 11.02 -37.79
CA ARG A 369 12.82 11.65 -38.77
C ARG A 369 13.02 13.16 -38.78
N LYS A 370 13.07 13.76 -39.97
CA LYS A 370 13.33 15.21 -40.12
C LYS A 370 12.16 16.05 -39.60
N ASP A 371 10.95 15.51 -39.70
CA ASP A 371 9.69 16.12 -39.28
C ASP A 371 9.49 16.14 -37.77
N THR A 372 10.13 15.24 -37.02
CA THR A 372 10.00 15.13 -35.55
C THR A 372 11.26 15.49 -34.79
N ARG A 373 12.30 15.98 -35.47
CA ARG A 373 13.61 16.26 -34.89
C ARG A 373 13.55 17.34 -33.80
N MET A 374 13.86 16.98 -32.56
CA MET A 374 13.96 17.93 -31.46
C MET A 374 15.31 18.66 -31.49
N GLY A 375 15.28 19.98 -31.64
CA GLY A 375 16.40 20.90 -31.41
C GLY A 375 16.33 21.54 -30.02
N ALA A 376 17.15 22.56 -29.78
CA ALA A 376 17.20 23.22 -28.46
C ALA A 376 15.87 23.90 -28.06
N LEU A 377 15.13 24.43 -29.03
CA LEU A 377 13.85 25.07 -28.77
C LEU A 377 12.77 24.05 -28.41
N GLU A 378 12.71 22.94 -29.16
CA GLU A 378 11.74 21.86 -28.93
C GLU A 378 12.01 21.15 -27.59
N LEU A 379 13.28 21.00 -27.20
CA LEU A 379 13.67 20.51 -25.88
C LEU A 379 13.18 21.44 -24.76
N LEU A 380 13.34 22.76 -24.94
CA LEU A 380 12.86 23.75 -23.97
C LEU A 380 11.33 23.75 -23.89
N GLU A 381 10.64 23.64 -25.03
CA GLU A 381 9.18 23.52 -25.06
C GLU A 381 8.69 22.26 -24.36
N ALA A 382 9.34 21.11 -24.59
CA ALA A 382 9.00 19.86 -23.91
C ALA A 382 9.20 19.98 -22.38
N ALA A 383 10.31 20.58 -21.95
CA ALA A 383 10.58 20.86 -20.53
C ALA A 383 9.53 21.81 -19.92
N ARG A 384 9.14 22.86 -20.65
CA ARG A 384 8.12 23.82 -20.25
C ARG A 384 6.75 23.15 -20.09
N GLU A 385 6.35 22.33 -21.06
CA GLU A 385 5.08 21.60 -21.05
C GLU A 385 5.02 20.56 -19.93
N GLY A 386 6.10 19.78 -19.75
CA GLY A 386 6.25 18.87 -18.61
C GLY A 386 6.15 19.60 -17.27
N THR A 387 6.77 20.78 -17.16
CA THR A 387 6.66 21.63 -15.97
C THR A 387 5.23 22.11 -15.75
N GLU A 388 4.57 22.70 -16.77
CA GLU A 388 3.19 23.21 -16.65
C GLU A 388 2.22 22.10 -16.22
N ASN A 389 2.42 20.87 -16.71
CA ASN A 389 1.63 19.71 -16.30
C ASN A 389 1.95 19.26 -14.86
N SER A 390 3.22 19.29 -14.45
CA SER A 390 3.62 18.96 -13.06
C SER A 390 3.06 19.97 -12.05
N LEU A 391 3.00 21.27 -12.39
CA LEU A 391 2.44 22.31 -11.52
C LEU A 391 1.00 22.04 -11.12
N LYS A 392 0.19 21.47 -12.02
CA LYS A 392 -1.22 21.13 -11.75
C LYS A 392 -1.34 20.08 -10.64
N ILE A 393 -0.39 19.15 -10.57
CA ILE A 393 -0.35 18.08 -9.58
C ILE A 393 0.35 18.58 -8.30
N GLY A 394 1.50 19.22 -8.44
CA GLY A 394 2.27 19.76 -7.31
C GLY A 394 1.50 20.79 -6.49
N ALA A 395 0.55 21.49 -7.12
CA ALA A 395 -0.28 22.46 -6.46
C ALA A 395 -1.16 21.91 -5.32
N THR A 396 -1.41 20.59 -5.31
CA THR A 396 -2.23 19.97 -4.27
C THR A 396 -1.42 19.57 -3.05
N VAL A 397 -0.08 19.60 -3.09
CA VAL A 397 0.79 19.07 -2.03
C VAL A 397 0.53 19.72 -0.67
N GLY A 398 0.27 21.04 -0.65
CA GLY A 398 0.01 21.78 0.58
C GLY A 398 -1.25 21.31 1.29
N VAL A 399 -2.38 21.25 0.57
CA VAL A 399 -3.65 20.81 1.17
C VAL A 399 -3.66 19.31 1.44
N ILE A 400 -3.02 18.50 0.60
CA ILE A 400 -2.86 17.08 0.90
C ILE A 400 -2.05 16.87 2.18
N GLY A 401 -0.99 17.65 2.40
CA GLY A 401 -0.23 17.65 3.64
C GLY A 401 -1.08 18.03 4.85
N ILE A 402 -2.01 18.99 4.70
CA ILE A 402 -3.02 19.28 5.74
C ILE A 402 -3.90 18.06 5.99
N ILE A 403 -4.38 17.41 4.92
CA ILE A 403 -5.29 16.26 5.06
C ILE A 403 -4.62 15.11 5.80
N ILE A 404 -3.44 14.67 5.34
CA ILE A 404 -2.72 13.58 5.99
C ILE A 404 -2.26 14.00 7.38
N GLY A 405 -1.64 15.18 7.50
CA GLY A 405 -1.10 15.66 8.78
C GLY A 405 -2.17 15.73 9.86
N VAL A 406 -3.37 16.24 9.55
CA VAL A 406 -4.48 16.29 10.52
C VAL A 406 -5.02 14.90 10.82
N LEU A 407 -5.28 14.06 9.80
CA LEU A 407 -5.84 12.73 10.00
C LEU A 407 -4.92 11.81 10.81
N THR A 408 -3.61 11.87 10.55
CA THR A 408 -2.60 11.12 11.30
C THR A 408 -2.43 11.70 12.71
N TYR A 409 -2.35 13.02 12.84
CA TYR A 409 -2.27 13.69 14.14
C TYR A 409 -3.46 13.36 15.06
N SER A 410 -4.67 13.35 14.52
CA SER A 410 -5.88 13.09 15.31
C SER A 410 -6.14 11.60 15.58
N GLY A 411 -5.40 10.68 14.95
CA GLY A 411 -5.59 9.22 15.08
C GLY A 411 -6.86 8.67 14.40
N VAL A 412 -7.61 9.54 13.73
CA VAL A 412 -8.97 9.26 13.24
C VAL A 412 -9.01 8.34 12.02
N VAL A 413 -7.86 8.13 11.40
CA VAL A 413 -7.66 7.11 10.37
C VAL A 413 -8.15 5.73 10.84
N LEU A 414 -7.80 5.35 12.07
CA LEU A 414 -8.18 4.04 12.62
C LEU A 414 -9.67 3.99 12.95
N THR A 415 -10.20 5.06 13.56
CA THR A 415 -11.61 5.14 13.93
C THR A 415 -12.54 5.11 12.72
N PHE A 416 -12.17 5.75 11.60
CA PHE A 416 -12.93 5.64 10.37
C PHE A 416 -12.96 4.21 9.81
N ALA A 417 -11.86 3.48 9.92
CA ALA A 417 -11.82 2.09 9.48
C ALA A 417 -12.83 1.24 10.26
N ASP A 418 -12.85 1.41 11.59
CA ASP A 418 -13.79 0.71 12.47
C ASP A 418 -15.24 1.07 12.17
N ILE A 419 -15.55 2.36 11.97
CA ILE A 419 -16.91 2.83 11.59
C ILE A 419 -17.38 2.16 10.30
N VAL A 420 -16.51 2.08 9.29
CA VAL A 420 -16.87 1.46 8.00
C VAL A 420 -17.11 -0.04 8.17
N ILE A 421 -16.27 -0.72 8.97
CA ILE A 421 -16.42 -2.15 9.26
C ILE A 421 -17.71 -2.43 10.04
N GLU A 422 -18.02 -1.61 11.04
CA GLU A 422 -19.22 -1.73 11.87
C GLU A 422 -20.49 -1.49 11.03
N LEU A 423 -20.50 -0.43 10.21
CA LEU A 423 -21.60 -0.14 9.28
C LEU A 423 -21.76 -1.25 8.22
N ALA A 424 -20.66 -1.93 7.87
CA ALA A 424 -20.66 -3.09 7.00
C ALA A 424 -21.03 -4.41 7.71
N HIS A 425 -21.25 -4.40 9.03
CA HIS A 425 -21.44 -5.57 9.87
C HIS A 425 -20.35 -6.64 9.66
N GLY A 426 -19.08 -6.21 9.51
CA GLY A 426 -17.94 -7.10 9.24
C GLY A 426 -17.91 -7.74 7.84
N SER A 427 -18.85 -7.39 6.94
CA SER A 427 -18.91 -7.96 5.60
C SER A 427 -17.98 -7.22 4.63
N LEU A 428 -16.91 -7.90 4.18
CA LEU A 428 -15.98 -7.35 3.17
C LEU A 428 -16.70 -6.85 1.90
N PHE A 429 -17.80 -7.49 1.49
CA PHE A 429 -18.57 -7.05 0.33
C PHE A 429 -19.20 -5.67 0.57
N MET A 430 -19.79 -5.48 1.75
CA MET A 430 -20.42 -4.22 2.13
C MET A 430 -19.37 -3.14 2.39
N THR A 431 -18.23 -3.50 3.00
CA THR A 431 -17.09 -2.59 3.19
C THR A 431 -16.58 -2.04 1.85
N ILE A 432 -16.36 -2.89 0.84
CA ILE A 432 -15.93 -2.43 -0.49
C ILE A 432 -16.99 -1.51 -1.12
N LEU A 433 -18.29 -1.77 -0.94
CA LEU A 433 -19.37 -0.89 -1.43
C LEU A 433 -19.40 0.46 -0.72
N LEU A 434 -19.23 0.48 0.61
CA LEU A 434 -19.18 1.71 1.38
C LEU A 434 -17.93 2.54 1.02
N ILE A 435 -16.79 1.88 0.83
CA ILE A 435 -15.56 2.52 0.34
C ILE A 435 -15.77 3.07 -1.07
N ALA A 436 -16.45 2.34 -1.96
CA ALA A 436 -16.76 2.83 -3.30
C ALA A 436 -17.60 4.11 -3.24
N LEU A 437 -18.66 4.12 -2.41
CA LEU A 437 -19.50 5.31 -2.21
C LEU A 437 -18.71 6.48 -1.61
N ALA A 438 -17.91 6.22 -0.58
CA ALA A 438 -17.06 7.22 0.05
C ALA A 438 -16.04 7.78 -0.95
N SER A 439 -15.41 6.93 -1.75
CA SER A 439 -14.43 7.33 -2.77
C SER A 439 -15.05 8.18 -3.88
N LEU A 440 -16.32 7.94 -4.25
CA LEU A 440 -17.03 8.76 -5.23
C LEU A 440 -17.26 10.19 -4.69
N VAL A 441 -17.58 10.32 -3.40
CA VAL A 441 -17.79 11.62 -2.73
C VAL A 441 -16.46 12.34 -2.51
N LEU A 442 -15.46 11.64 -1.95
CA LEU A 442 -14.12 12.19 -1.70
C LEU A 442 -13.38 12.53 -3.00
N GLY A 443 -13.61 11.75 -4.05
CA GLY A 443 -13.07 11.95 -5.39
C GLY A 443 -13.73 13.08 -6.18
N MET A 444 -14.80 13.71 -5.65
CA MET A 444 -15.51 14.78 -6.34
C MET A 444 -14.67 16.06 -6.37
N GLY A 445 -14.26 16.48 -7.57
CA GLY A 445 -13.59 17.77 -7.77
C GLY A 445 -12.13 17.78 -7.33
N VAL A 446 -11.53 16.60 -7.12
CA VAL A 446 -10.11 16.45 -6.79
C VAL A 446 -9.35 15.66 -7.86
N PRO A 447 -8.04 15.91 -8.07
CA PRO A 447 -7.23 15.07 -8.94
C PRO A 447 -7.22 13.63 -8.43
N VAL A 448 -7.19 12.66 -9.34
CA VAL A 448 -7.17 11.22 -9.01
C VAL A 448 -6.08 10.86 -8.00
N THR A 449 -4.90 11.43 -8.17
CA THR A 449 -3.75 11.23 -7.26
C THR A 449 -4.11 11.57 -5.82
N ALA A 450 -4.86 12.66 -5.61
CA ALA A 450 -5.35 13.06 -4.30
C ALA A 450 -6.48 12.14 -3.83
N ALA A 451 -7.42 11.81 -4.71
CA ALA A 451 -8.53 10.90 -4.40
C ALA A 451 -8.02 9.55 -3.90
N TYR A 452 -7.02 8.97 -4.58
CA TYR A 452 -6.39 7.71 -4.18
C TYR A 452 -5.82 7.81 -2.77
N LEU A 453 -4.98 8.80 -2.53
CA LEU A 453 -4.28 8.95 -1.27
C LEU A 453 -5.22 9.15 -0.07
N ILE A 454 -6.18 10.06 -0.20
CA ILE A 454 -7.18 10.33 0.85
C ILE A 454 -7.96 9.05 1.15
N THR A 455 -8.39 8.35 0.10
CA THR A 455 -9.14 7.11 0.27
C THR A 455 -8.24 6.00 0.83
N ALA A 456 -6.96 5.93 0.44
CA ALA A 456 -6.05 4.87 0.86
C ALA A 456 -5.75 4.94 2.36
N VAL A 457 -5.48 6.15 2.86
CA VAL A 457 -5.28 6.39 4.29
C VAL A 457 -6.46 5.85 5.11
N VAL A 458 -7.70 6.10 4.68
CA VAL A 458 -8.89 5.70 5.43
C VAL A 458 -9.32 4.25 5.18
N ALA A 459 -9.25 3.78 3.94
CA ALA A 459 -9.89 2.53 3.53
C ALA A 459 -8.96 1.31 3.53
N VAL A 460 -7.65 1.51 3.34
CA VAL A 460 -6.70 0.39 3.36
C VAL A 460 -6.70 -0.31 4.72
N PRO A 461 -6.61 0.39 5.87
CA PRO A 461 -6.66 -0.25 7.19
C PRO A 461 -7.92 -1.10 7.39
N ALA A 462 -9.08 -0.61 6.92
CA ALA A 462 -10.34 -1.32 7.01
C ALA A 462 -10.34 -2.63 6.20
N LEU A 463 -9.77 -2.61 4.99
CA LEU A 463 -9.66 -3.78 4.13
C LEU A 463 -8.66 -4.80 4.68
N THR A 464 -7.51 -4.34 5.19
CA THR A 464 -6.49 -5.22 5.79
C THR A 464 -6.98 -5.84 7.09
N HIS A 465 -7.77 -5.13 7.90
CA HIS A 465 -8.42 -5.69 9.09
C HIS A 465 -9.36 -6.84 8.73
N LEU A 466 -10.03 -6.76 7.57
CA LEU A 466 -10.90 -7.81 7.05
C LEU A 466 -10.15 -8.95 6.32
N GLY A 467 -8.83 -9.00 6.43
CA GLY A 467 -7.99 -10.07 5.88
C GLY A 467 -7.63 -9.92 4.40
N VAL A 468 -7.86 -8.75 3.79
CA VAL A 468 -7.38 -8.47 2.43
C VAL A 468 -5.88 -8.18 2.48
N ASN A 469 -5.10 -8.82 1.61
CA ASN A 469 -3.66 -8.54 1.47
C ASN A 469 -3.44 -7.04 1.17
N GLU A 470 -2.38 -6.46 1.74
CA GLU A 470 -2.02 -5.04 1.59
C GLU A 470 -2.02 -4.56 0.13
N ILE A 471 -1.36 -5.28 -0.80
CA ILE A 471 -1.34 -4.85 -2.20
C ILE A 471 -2.73 -4.86 -2.83
N ALA A 472 -3.55 -5.85 -2.47
CA ALA A 472 -4.91 -5.98 -2.96
C ALA A 472 -5.79 -4.86 -2.39
N ALA A 473 -5.62 -4.51 -1.11
CA ALA A 473 -6.32 -3.39 -0.47
C ALA A 473 -5.97 -2.06 -1.14
N HIS A 474 -4.68 -1.80 -1.39
CA HIS A 474 -4.26 -0.63 -2.14
C HIS A 474 -4.79 -0.63 -3.59
N MET A 475 -4.84 -1.78 -4.27
CA MET A 475 -5.41 -1.90 -5.62
C MET A 475 -6.93 -1.66 -5.63
N ILE A 476 -7.68 -2.16 -4.65
CA ILE A 476 -9.12 -1.87 -4.47
C ILE A 476 -9.33 -0.36 -4.43
N VAL A 477 -8.61 0.31 -3.53
CA VAL A 477 -8.76 1.76 -3.33
C VAL A 477 -8.27 2.53 -4.56
N TYR A 478 -7.20 2.08 -5.19
CA TYR A 478 -6.66 2.71 -6.40
C TYR A 478 -7.65 2.67 -7.55
N TRP A 479 -8.33 1.55 -7.76
CA TRP A 479 -9.37 1.40 -8.78
C TRP A 479 -10.61 2.23 -8.45
N LEU A 480 -11.08 2.18 -7.21
CA LEU A 480 -12.25 2.96 -6.77
C LEU A 480 -12.00 4.47 -6.83
N SER A 481 -10.77 4.93 -6.59
CA SER A 481 -10.42 6.36 -6.73
C SER A 481 -10.56 6.90 -8.17
N GLN A 482 -10.67 6.03 -9.18
CA GLN A 482 -10.90 6.45 -10.56
C GLN A 482 -12.38 6.72 -10.86
N ASP A 483 -13.29 6.25 -9.99
CA ASP A 483 -14.73 6.20 -10.22
C ASP A 483 -15.33 7.56 -10.62
N SER A 484 -14.88 8.63 -9.97
CA SER A 484 -15.38 9.99 -10.20
C SER A 484 -15.17 10.52 -11.62
N ASN A 485 -14.25 9.92 -12.40
CA ASN A 485 -14.04 10.30 -13.81
C ASN A 485 -15.18 9.85 -14.73
N ILE A 486 -15.91 8.79 -14.35
CA ILE A 486 -16.87 8.13 -15.22
C ILE A 486 -18.29 8.06 -14.66
N THR A 487 -18.44 8.13 -13.33
CA THR A 487 -19.73 7.96 -12.65
C THR A 487 -20.46 9.26 -12.42
N PRO A 488 -21.73 9.35 -12.87
CA PRO A 488 -22.63 10.43 -12.46
C PRO A 488 -22.79 10.50 -10.93
N PRO A 489 -22.79 11.70 -10.32
CA PRO A 489 -22.92 13.02 -10.96
C PRO A 489 -21.60 13.70 -11.35
N VAL A 490 -20.43 13.13 -11.04
CA VAL A 490 -19.13 13.80 -11.20
C VAL A 490 -18.61 13.68 -12.64
N CYS A 491 -18.41 12.45 -13.12
CA CYS A 491 -18.10 12.03 -14.50
C CYS A 491 -17.36 13.04 -15.42
N ILE A 492 -16.28 13.68 -14.95
CA ILE A 492 -15.61 14.79 -15.66
C ILE A 492 -15.03 14.35 -17.01
N ALA A 493 -14.41 13.18 -17.08
CA ALA A 493 -13.88 12.65 -18.34
C ALA A 493 -15.01 12.38 -19.35
N ALA A 494 -16.15 11.86 -18.88
CA ALA A 494 -17.31 11.66 -19.73
C ALA A 494 -17.88 12.98 -20.28
N PHE A 495 -17.86 14.06 -19.50
CA PHE A 495 -18.26 15.40 -19.97
C PHE A 495 -17.28 15.99 -20.98
N ALA A 496 -15.98 15.74 -20.84
CA ALA A 496 -15.00 16.10 -21.87
C ALA A 496 -15.30 15.36 -23.19
N GLY A 497 -15.52 14.05 -23.13
CA GLY A 497 -15.92 13.24 -24.29
C GLY A 497 -17.23 13.71 -24.93
N ALA A 498 -18.23 14.07 -24.12
CA ALA A 498 -19.50 14.64 -24.60
C ALA A 498 -19.31 15.96 -25.34
N THR A 499 -18.40 16.81 -24.86
CA THR A 499 -18.07 18.11 -25.45
C THR A 499 -17.41 17.94 -26.83
N ILE A 500 -16.45 17.03 -26.95
CA ILE A 500 -15.82 16.70 -28.24
C ILE A 500 -16.84 16.06 -29.19
N ALA A 501 -17.70 15.19 -28.67
CA ALA A 501 -18.75 14.54 -29.47
C ALA A 501 -19.88 15.49 -29.89
N GLN A 502 -20.00 16.67 -29.28
CA GLN A 502 -21.15 17.58 -29.40
C GLN A 502 -22.47 16.85 -29.09
N ALA A 503 -22.50 16.16 -27.93
CA ALA A 503 -23.61 15.32 -27.49
C ALA A 503 -24.14 15.73 -26.10
N ASN A 504 -25.30 15.21 -25.72
CA ASN A 504 -25.86 15.46 -24.39
C ASN A 504 -24.96 14.85 -23.30
N MET A 505 -24.46 15.70 -22.38
CA MET A 505 -23.52 15.34 -21.33
C MET A 505 -24.00 14.20 -20.43
N TRP A 506 -25.25 14.26 -19.93
CA TRP A 506 -25.79 13.23 -19.04
C TRP A 506 -25.97 11.89 -19.74
N LYS A 507 -26.49 11.90 -20.96
CA LYS A 507 -26.67 10.68 -21.75
C LYS A 507 -25.32 10.02 -22.04
N THR A 508 -24.31 10.81 -22.39
CA THR A 508 -22.93 10.34 -22.57
C THR A 508 -22.38 9.78 -21.27
N ALA A 509 -22.56 10.46 -20.13
CA ALA A 509 -22.06 10.00 -18.83
C ALA A 509 -22.63 8.64 -18.41
N PHE A 510 -23.96 8.45 -18.46
CA PHE A 510 -24.57 7.14 -18.16
C PHE A 510 -24.13 6.05 -19.14
N THR A 511 -23.92 6.40 -20.41
CA THR A 511 -23.41 5.46 -21.42
C THR A 511 -21.94 5.09 -21.14
N SER A 512 -21.14 6.05 -20.70
CA SER A 512 -19.73 5.87 -20.35
C SER A 512 -19.60 4.96 -19.12
N PHE A 513 -20.43 5.22 -18.11
CA PHE A 513 -20.56 4.37 -16.92
C PHE A 513 -20.96 2.93 -17.26
N LYS A 514 -21.81 2.72 -18.28
CA LYS A 514 -22.13 1.37 -18.79
C LYS A 514 -20.87 0.69 -19.33
N PHE A 515 -20.08 1.36 -20.17
CA PHE A 515 -18.88 0.76 -20.78
C PHE A 515 -17.76 0.49 -19.77
N ALA A 516 -17.58 1.34 -18.76
CA ALA A 516 -16.52 1.23 -17.77
C ALA A 516 -16.84 0.25 -16.61
N LYS A 517 -17.85 -0.62 -16.74
CA LYS A 517 -18.41 -1.37 -15.61
C LYS A 517 -17.44 -2.33 -14.91
N PHE A 518 -16.42 -2.81 -15.62
CA PHE A 518 -15.37 -3.63 -15.03
C PHE A 518 -14.61 -2.90 -13.91
N LEU A 519 -14.59 -1.56 -13.91
CA LEU A 519 -13.99 -0.75 -12.84
C LEU A 519 -14.57 -1.08 -11.45
N TYR A 520 -15.85 -1.45 -11.37
CA TYR A 520 -16.50 -1.83 -10.10
C TYR A 520 -16.37 -3.32 -9.80
N LEU A 521 -16.13 -4.15 -10.80
CA LEU A 521 -15.96 -5.59 -10.61
C LEU A 521 -14.57 -5.92 -10.07
N ALA A 522 -13.53 -5.26 -10.58
CA ALA A 522 -12.15 -5.52 -10.20
C ALA A 522 -11.87 -5.37 -8.69
N PRO A 523 -12.38 -4.35 -7.97
CA PRO A 523 -12.27 -4.27 -6.51
C PRO A 523 -12.74 -5.53 -5.78
N PHE A 524 -13.86 -6.13 -6.20
CA PHE A 524 -14.31 -7.39 -5.60
C PHE A 524 -13.41 -8.57 -5.97
N LEU A 525 -12.86 -8.59 -7.19
CA LEU A 525 -11.87 -9.61 -7.57
C LEU A 525 -10.60 -9.49 -6.72
N PHE A 526 -10.10 -8.29 -6.49
CA PHE A 526 -8.96 -8.06 -5.59
C PHE A 526 -9.26 -8.49 -4.15
N GLY A 527 -10.46 -8.18 -3.64
CA GLY A 527 -10.84 -8.53 -2.27
C GLY A 527 -11.10 -10.02 -2.04
N TYR A 528 -11.59 -10.74 -3.05
CA TYR A 528 -12.03 -12.14 -2.90
C TYR A 528 -11.17 -13.19 -3.60
N VAL A 529 -10.30 -12.77 -4.52
CA VAL A 529 -9.50 -13.68 -5.35
C VAL A 529 -8.04 -13.29 -5.23
N PRO A 530 -7.29 -13.82 -4.23
CA PRO A 530 -5.87 -13.48 -4.02
C PRO A 530 -5.01 -13.63 -5.27
N ALA A 531 -5.27 -14.67 -6.07
CA ALA A 531 -4.59 -14.92 -7.33
C ALA A 531 -4.75 -13.79 -8.38
N PHE A 532 -5.78 -12.94 -8.25
CA PHE A 532 -5.94 -11.75 -9.10
C PHE A 532 -4.84 -10.71 -8.84
N SER A 533 -4.27 -10.71 -7.63
CA SER A 533 -3.12 -9.88 -7.21
C SER A 533 -1.78 -10.60 -7.34
N LEU A 534 -1.71 -11.72 -8.07
CA LEU A 534 -0.54 -12.62 -8.13
C LEU A 534 -0.19 -13.29 -6.79
N ASP A 535 -1.12 -13.33 -5.83
CA ASP A 535 -0.95 -14.05 -4.58
C ASP A 535 -1.47 -15.49 -4.72
N GLY A 536 -0.56 -16.45 -4.90
CA GLY A 536 -0.89 -17.87 -5.05
C GLY A 536 0.15 -18.65 -5.86
N THR A 537 -0.10 -19.96 -6.05
CA THR A 537 0.78 -20.77 -6.90
C THR A 537 0.63 -20.37 -8.38
N PRO A 538 1.69 -20.45 -9.21
CA PRO A 538 1.59 -20.10 -10.64
C PRO A 538 0.49 -20.88 -11.39
N GLY A 539 0.27 -22.14 -11.00
CA GLY A 539 -0.78 -22.97 -11.58
C GLY A 539 -2.18 -22.49 -11.24
N ASP A 540 -2.41 -22.02 -10.01
CA ASP A 540 -3.70 -21.49 -9.60
C ASP A 540 -3.96 -20.10 -10.17
N ILE A 541 -2.92 -19.26 -10.23
CA ILE A 541 -2.98 -17.96 -10.93
C ILE A 541 -3.39 -18.15 -12.40
N ALA A 542 -2.75 -19.08 -13.12
CA ALA A 542 -3.08 -19.34 -14.52
C ALA A 542 -4.53 -19.81 -14.71
N LYS A 543 -5.03 -20.71 -13.85
CA LYS A 543 -6.43 -21.17 -13.87
C LYS A 543 -7.39 -20.02 -13.60
N VAL A 544 -7.13 -19.22 -12.57
CA VAL A 544 -7.95 -18.07 -12.20
C VAL A 544 -7.97 -17.04 -13.32
N PHE A 545 -6.83 -16.75 -13.93
CA PHE A 545 -6.75 -15.81 -15.05
C PHE A 545 -7.58 -16.29 -16.25
N PHE A 546 -7.50 -17.57 -16.59
CA PHE A 546 -8.33 -18.15 -17.64
C PHE A 546 -9.83 -18.02 -17.34
N VAL A 547 -10.22 -18.32 -16.10
CA VAL A 547 -11.62 -18.19 -15.64
C VAL A 547 -12.08 -16.74 -15.66
N ILE A 548 -11.25 -15.78 -15.23
CA ILE A 548 -11.55 -14.34 -15.27
C ILE A 548 -11.68 -13.84 -16.71
N ILE A 549 -10.86 -14.30 -17.66
CA ILE A 549 -10.98 -13.94 -19.08
C ILE A 549 -12.36 -14.36 -19.61
N LEU A 550 -12.75 -15.62 -19.38
CA LEU A 550 -14.06 -16.12 -19.80
C LEU A 550 -15.20 -15.38 -19.09
N GLY A 551 -15.10 -15.22 -17.78
CA GLY A 551 -16.08 -14.51 -16.96
C GLY A 551 -16.26 -13.06 -17.43
N THR A 552 -15.18 -12.37 -17.75
CA THR A 552 -15.19 -10.98 -18.25
C THR A 552 -15.86 -10.89 -19.62
N TYR A 553 -15.63 -11.84 -20.51
CA TYR A 553 -16.31 -11.91 -21.81
C TYR A 553 -17.83 -12.04 -21.63
N PHE A 554 -18.27 -12.98 -20.79
CA PHE A 554 -19.68 -13.20 -20.50
C PHE A 554 -20.32 -12.02 -19.79
N TYR A 555 -19.63 -11.42 -18.83
CA TYR A 555 -20.03 -10.21 -18.12
C TYR A 555 -20.25 -9.04 -19.08
N ALA A 556 -19.28 -8.77 -19.97
CA ALA A 556 -19.37 -7.73 -20.98
C ALA A 556 -20.49 -8.00 -21.98
N TYR A 557 -20.68 -9.26 -22.40
CA TYR A 557 -21.78 -9.66 -23.27
C TYR A 557 -23.15 -9.41 -22.62
N LEU A 558 -23.33 -9.79 -21.35
CA LEU A 558 -24.58 -9.62 -20.62
C LEU A 558 -24.90 -8.12 -20.42
N LEU A 559 -23.92 -7.31 -20.02
CA LEU A 559 -24.10 -5.88 -19.81
C LEU A 559 -24.24 -5.08 -21.11
N SER A 560 -23.77 -5.61 -22.24
CA SER A 560 -23.96 -4.95 -23.54
C SER A 560 -25.45 -4.78 -23.90
N GLY A 561 -26.32 -5.70 -23.44
CA GLY A 561 -27.75 -5.70 -23.73
C GLY A 561 -28.12 -6.25 -25.13
N VAL A 562 -27.15 -6.79 -25.89
CA VAL A 562 -27.39 -7.41 -27.22
C VAL A 562 -28.41 -8.54 -27.16
N TRP A 563 -28.33 -9.34 -26.09
CA TRP A 563 -29.21 -10.49 -25.90
C TRP A 563 -30.69 -10.08 -25.84
N LEU A 564 -31.02 -8.88 -25.36
CA LEU A 564 -32.40 -8.36 -25.38
C LEU A 564 -32.89 -8.06 -26.80
N HIS A 565 -32.02 -7.54 -27.67
CA HIS A 565 -32.37 -7.32 -29.08
C HIS A 565 -32.57 -8.65 -29.81
N GLN A 566 -31.71 -9.63 -29.53
CA GLN A 566 -31.83 -10.97 -30.09
C GLN A 566 -33.08 -11.70 -29.60
N ILE A 567 -33.46 -11.56 -28.32
CA ILE A 567 -34.71 -12.13 -27.79
C ILE A 567 -35.93 -11.49 -28.46
N LYS A 568 -35.89 -10.18 -28.72
CA LYS A 568 -36.98 -9.48 -29.40
C LYS A 568 -37.13 -9.86 -30.87
N GLU A 569 -36.03 -10.23 -31.54
CA GLU A 569 -36.01 -10.68 -32.95
C GLU A 569 -36.18 -12.20 -33.12
N ARG A 570 -35.80 -13.01 -32.13
CA ARG A 570 -35.82 -14.49 -32.17
C ARG A 570 -36.52 -15.05 -30.95
N ALA A 571 -37.83 -14.83 -30.85
CA ALA A 571 -38.64 -15.55 -29.87
C ALA A 571 -38.54 -17.07 -30.15
N PHE A 572 -38.08 -17.82 -29.14
CA PHE A 572 -38.19 -19.28 -28.95
C PHE A 572 -37.13 -20.29 -29.42
N LYS A 573 -36.00 -19.95 -30.06
CA LYS A 573 -34.99 -21.00 -30.44
C LYS A 573 -33.61 -20.97 -29.77
N GLU A 574 -33.21 -19.89 -29.10
CA GLU A 574 -31.86 -19.78 -28.49
C GLU A 574 -31.91 -19.28 -27.04
N MET A 575 -32.87 -19.78 -26.25
CA MET A 575 -33.04 -19.42 -24.83
C MET A 575 -31.91 -19.92 -23.91
N TRP A 576 -31.06 -20.83 -24.41
CA TRP A 576 -29.99 -21.44 -23.64
C TRP A 576 -28.77 -20.53 -23.43
N LEU A 577 -28.51 -19.55 -24.30
CA LEU A 577 -27.31 -18.72 -24.20
C LEU A 577 -27.37 -17.70 -23.04
N PRO A 578 -28.47 -16.95 -22.83
CA PRO A 578 -28.62 -16.06 -21.67
C PRO A 578 -28.71 -16.86 -20.36
N VAL A 579 -29.37 -18.02 -20.38
CA VAL A 579 -29.50 -18.92 -19.22
C VAL A 579 -28.16 -19.56 -18.86
N ALA A 580 -27.36 -19.97 -19.85
CA ALA A 580 -25.99 -20.44 -19.63
C ALA A 580 -25.07 -19.32 -19.15
N THR A 581 -25.28 -18.08 -19.60
CA THR A 581 -24.52 -16.90 -19.13
C THR A 581 -24.88 -16.56 -17.68
N LEU A 582 -26.15 -16.57 -17.33
CA LEU A 582 -26.62 -16.42 -15.94
C LEU A 582 -26.13 -17.58 -15.07
N ALA A 583 -26.14 -18.82 -15.58
CA ALA A 583 -25.62 -19.99 -14.90
C ALA A 583 -24.10 -19.93 -14.71
N ILE A 584 -23.33 -19.41 -15.67
CA ILE A 584 -21.88 -19.22 -15.54
C ILE A 584 -21.56 -18.08 -14.59
N VAL A 585 -22.33 -16.99 -14.60
CA VAL A 585 -22.23 -15.92 -13.58
C VAL A 585 -22.62 -16.46 -12.21
N LEU A 586 -23.64 -17.31 -12.11
CA LEU A 586 -24.02 -18.02 -10.88
C LEU A 586 -23.01 -19.09 -10.48
N VAL A 587 -22.24 -19.65 -11.41
CA VAL A 587 -21.08 -20.52 -11.14
C VAL A 587 -19.87 -19.68 -10.77
N PHE A 588 -19.73 -18.45 -11.23
CA PHE A 588 -18.66 -17.53 -10.81
C PHE A 588 -18.93 -17.00 -9.39
N VAL A 589 -20.19 -16.63 -9.12
CA VAL A 589 -20.71 -16.36 -7.79
C VAL A 589 -20.66 -17.62 -6.96
N GLY A 590 -21.04 -18.78 -7.50
CA GLY A 590 -21.07 -20.08 -6.85
C GLY A 590 -19.69 -20.66 -6.56
N TYR A 591 -18.66 -20.36 -7.35
CA TYR A 591 -17.27 -20.76 -7.12
C TYR A 591 -16.62 -19.82 -6.10
N SER A 592 -16.94 -18.53 -6.16
CA SER A 592 -16.60 -17.57 -5.10
C SER A 592 -17.30 -17.92 -3.78
N TYR A 593 -18.55 -18.40 -3.86
CA TYR A 593 -19.30 -18.99 -2.76
C TYR A 593 -18.86 -20.42 -2.44
N SER A 594 -18.13 -21.14 -3.28
CA SER A 594 -17.66 -22.51 -3.00
C SER A 594 -16.28 -22.50 -2.37
N VAL A 595 -15.45 -21.48 -2.64
CA VAL A 595 -14.26 -21.17 -1.83
C VAL A 595 -14.69 -20.61 -0.48
N LYS A 596 -15.71 -19.74 -0.45
CA LYS A 596 -16.34 -19.30 0.80
C LYS A 596 -17.23 -20.34 1.47
N SER A 597 -17.82 -21.32 0.78
CA SER A 597 -18.62 -22.41 1.38
C SER A 597 -17.70 -23.55 1.77
N ALA A 598 -16.54 -23.75 1.14
CA ALA A 598 -15.51 -24.57 1.76
C ALA A 598 -15.07 -23.94 3.09
N ALA A 599 -14.79 -22.63 3.13
CA ALA A 599 -14.41 -21.95 4.38
C ALA A 599 -15.56 -21.75 5.39
N LYS A 600 -16.79 -21.48 4.92
CA LYS A 600 -17.99 -21.20 5.73
C LYS A 600 -18.77 -22.46 6.07
N THR A 601 -18.73 -23.55 5.29
CA THR A 601 -19.22 -24.87 5.73
C THR A 601 -18.25 -25.44 6.77
N ILE A 602 -16.94 -25.19 6.65
CA ILE A 602 -15.97 -25.54 7.72
C ILE A 602 -16.14 -24.67 8.98
N LEU A 603 -16.49 -23.38 8.90
CA LEU A 603 -16.72 -22.55 10.10
C LEU A 603 -18.16 -22.57 10.64
N THR A 604 -19.18 -22.71 9.80
CA THR A 604 -20.60 -22.64 10.22
C THR A 604 -21.16 -24.00 10.56
N ASP A 605 -20.67 -25.13 10.01
CA ASP A 605 -21.02 -26.44 10.55
C ASP A 605 -20.36 -26.66 11.92
N SER A 606 -19.24 -25.98 12.23
CA SER A 606 -18.59 -25.99 13.55
C SER A 606 -19.20 -25.04 14.58
N ILE A 607 -20.00 -24.04 14.17
CA ILE A 607 -20.67 -23.10 15.09
C ILE A 607 -22.17 -23.44 15.22
N ALA A 608 -22.83 -23.89 14.15
CA ALA A 608 -24.24 -24.29 14.19
C ALA A 608 -24.47 -25.66 14.86
N THR A 609 -23.47 -26.55 14.90
CA THR A 609 -23.53 -27.74 15.77
C THR A 609 -23.23 -27.43 17.23
N VAL A 610 -22.69 -26.26 17.56
CA VAL A 610 -22.50 -25.83 18.96
C VAL A 610 -23.78 -25.19 19.48
N ASP A 611 -24.43 -24.30 18.73
CA ASP A 611 -25.67 -23.67 19.20
C ASP A 611 -26.90 -24.59 19.13
N ALA A 612 -27.02 -25.48 18.14
CA ALA A 612 -28.13 -26.45 18.08
C ALA A 612 -27.93 -27.69 18.98
N SER A 613 -26.72 -27.91 19.54
CA SER A 613 -26.46 -28.99 20.51
C SER A 613 -26.39 -28.50 21.96
N ILE A 614 -26.53 -27.20 22.24
CA ILE A 614 -26.64 -26.69 23.62
C ILE A 614 -28.08 -26.74 24.13
N GLU A 615 -29.10 -26.78 23.26
CA GLU A 615 -30.50 -26.89 23.70
C GLU A 615 -31.04 -28.33 23.85
N ASP A 616 -30.41 -29.36 23.27
CA ASP A 616 -30.90 -30.75 23.35
C ASP A 616 -29.94 -31.75 24.06
N PHE A 617 -28.82 -31.27 24.62
CA PHE A 617 -27.83 -32.13 25.31
C PHE A 617 -27.92 -32.09 26.85
N TYR A 618 -29.13 -31.86 27.38
CA TYR A 618 -29.52 -32.45 28.67
C TYR A 618 -30.04 -33.88 28.42
N GLY A 619 -29.12 -34.82 28.27
CA GLY A 619 -29.42 -36.23 28.51
C GLY A 619 -29.07 -37.21 27.39
N LYS A 620 -28.12 -38.09 27.75
CA LYS A 620 -27.82 -39.44 27.19
C LYS A 620 -26.67 -39.53 26.17
N LYS A 621 -25.65 -40.29 26.58
CA LYS A 621 -24.56 -40.90 25.78
C LYS A 621 -25.13 -41.57 24.51
N PRO A 622 -24.48 -41.47 23.33
CA PRO A 622 -23.47 -42.49 22.96
C PRO A 622 -22.33 -42.06 22.00
N THR A 623 -21.21 -42.78 22.13
CA THR A 623 -20.20 -43.21 21.14
C THR A 623 -20.49 -42.97 19.65
N THR A 624 -19.57 -42.35 18.88
CA THR A 624 -18.97 -42.86 17.61
C THR A 624 -17.79 -41.98 17.14
N THR A 625 -16.71 -42.62 16.69
CA THR A 625 -15.38 -42.16 16.27
C THR A 625 -15.35 -41.32 14.97
N TYR A 626 -14.53 -40.25 14.90
CA TYR A 626 -14.16 -39.56 13.64
C TYR A 626 -12.63 -39.50 13.43
N LYS A 627 -12.24 -39.83 12.19
CA LYS A 627 -10.87 -39.90 11.66
C LYS A 627 -10.37 -38.54 11.17
N GLU A 628 -9.13 -38.21 11.55
CA GLU A 628 -8.24 -37.17 10.99
C GLU A 628 -8.68 -35.69 11.05
N ILE A 629 -7.97 -34.92 11.87
CA ILE A 629 -7.88 -33.45 11.79
C ILE A 629 -6.46 -33.10 11.30
N ARG A 630 -6.34 -32.46 10.12
CA ARG A 630 -5.09 -31.84 9.66
C ARG A 630 -5.09 -30.36 10.03
N VAL A 631 -4.10 -29.93 10.81
CA VAL A 631 -3.78 -28.52 11.07
C VAL A 631 -2.68 -28.09 10.12
N SER A 632 -2.92 -27.06 9.31
CA SER A 632 -1.90 -26.47 8.42
C SER A 632 -1.50 -25.08 8.92
N THR A 633 -0.24 -24.94 9.34
CA THR A 633 0.44 -23.67 9.54
C THR A 633 1.71 -23.65 8.67
N PHE A 634 2.05 -22.45 8.16
CA PHE A 634 3.33 -21.95 7.62
C PHE A 634 3.38 -21.55 6.13
N SER A 635 3.69 -20.26 5.91
CA SER A 635 4.66 -19.85 4.88
C SER A 635 5.35 -18.52 5.23
N LYS A 636 6.67 -18.57 5.48
CA LYS A 636 7.65 -17.52 5.17
C LYS A 636 8.95 -18.22 4.72
N PHE A 637 9.30 -17.98 3.45
CA PHE A 637 10.51 -18.32 2.67
C PHE A 637 10.86 -19.81 2.37
N PRO A 638 11.48 -20.08 1.18
CA PRO A 638 11.61 -21.42 0.62
C PRO A 638 12.97 -22.04 0.96
N MET A 639 12.98 -23.22 1.57
CA MET A 639 14.14 -24.10 1.59
C MET A 639 13.69 -25.52 1.26
N MET A 640 14.25 -26.12 0.19
CA MET A 640 14.05 -27.52 -0.14
C MET A 640 14.63 -28.39 0.98
N VAL A 641 13.80 -29.15 1.68
CA VAL A 641 14.26 -30.28 2.51
C VAL A 641 13.70 -31.56 1.90
N ARG A 642 14.61 -32.38 1.36
CA ARG A 642 14.36 -33.79 1.03
C ARG A 642 14.64 -34.61 2.30
N ASP A 643 13.65 -35.45 2.66
CA ASP A 643 13.62 -36.44 3.74
C ASP A 643 13.50 -35.93 5.19
N ILE A 644 12.45 -36.41 5.89
CA ILE A 644 12.23 -36.25 7.34
C ILE A 644 12.42 -37.63 7.99
N GLU A 645 13.34 -37.74 8.95
CA GLU A 645 13.58 -38.93 9.78
C GLU A 645 13.13 -38.62 11.22
N VAL A 646 12.24 -39.43 11.82
CA VAL A 646 11.77 -39.26 13.21
C VAL A 646 12.31 -40.40 14.08
N LYS A 647 12.97 -40.07 15.20
CA LYS A 647 13.43 -41.04 16.23
C LYS A 647 12.64 -40.83 17.53
N LEU A 648 12.12 -41.92 18.10
CA LEU A 648 11.49 -41.98 19.42
C LEU A 648 12.33 -42.91 20.32
N GLY A 649 13.11 -42.37 21.25
CA GLY A 649 13.87 -43.16 22.23
C GLY A 649 14.75 -44.28 21.65
N THR A 650 15.21 -45.22 22.48
CA THR A 650 16.23 -46.24 22.12
C THR A 650 15.76 -47.40 21.24
N ARG A 651 14.58 -47.34 20.58
CA ARG A 651 14.16 -48.36 19.60
C ARG A 651 13.84 -47.74 18.22
N LYS A 652 14.56 -48.20 17.20
CA LYS A 652 14.24 -47.92 15.78
C LYS A 652 13.03 -48.77 15.37
N LEU A 653 11.91 -48.12 15.05
CA LEU A 653 10.80 -48.75 14.35
C LEU A 653 11.10 -48.75 12.84
N PHE A 654 11.68 -49.83 12.33
CA PHE A 654 11.68 -50.11 10.89
C PHE A 654 10.30 -50.68 10.49
N GLY A 655 9.63 -50.02 9.55
CA GLY A 655 8.70 -50.72 8.64
C GLY A 655 7.19 -50.62 8.89
N ALA A 656 6.66 -49.57 9.53
CA ALA A 656 5.21 -49.35 9.55
C ALA A 656 4.79 -48.42 8.39
N LYS A 657 3.94 -48.92 7.47
CA LYS A 657 3.40 -48.13 6.33
C LYS A 657 2.21 -47.23 6.71
N SER A 658 1.74 -47.26 7.96
CA SER A 658 0.73 -46.35 8.50
C SER A 658 0.78 -46.34 10.03
N LEU A 659 0.62 -45.15 10.64
CA LEU A 659 0.43 -44.96 12.08
C LEU A 659 -1.07 -44.86 12.37
N THR A 660 -1.54 -45.49 13.45
CA THR A 660 -2.95 -45.47 13.88
C THR A 660 -3.06 -44.79 15.25
N PHE A 661 -4.01 -43.86 15.35
CA PHE A 661 -4.29 -43.08 16.55
C PHE A 661 -5.70 -43.42 17.02
N ASP A 662 -5.84 -43.85 18.28
CA ASP A 662 -7.12 -44.13 18.95
C ASP A 662 -7.27 -43.25 20.20
N GLU A 663 -8.47 -43.11 20.73
CA GLU A 663 -8.74 -42.32 21.94
C GLU A 663 -8.70 -43.22 23.19
N ALA A 664 -8.07 -42.76 24.28
CA ALA A 664 -7.98 -43.54 25.52
C ALA A 664 -9.36 -43.65 26.20
N GLU A 665 -9.68 -44.81 26.78
CA GLU A 665 -11.03 -45.11 27.32
C GLU A 665 -11.52 -44.17 28.44
N ASP A 666 -10.62 -43.40 29.07
CA ASP A 666 -10.93 -42.43 30.11
C ASP A 666 -11.15 -40.99 29.60
N GLY A 667 -10.96 -40.75 28.29
CA GLY A 667 -11.20 -39.47 27.63
C GLY A 667 -10.15 -38.38 27.90
N THR A 668 -8.97 -38.73 28.42
CA THR A 668 -7.93 -37.74 28.82
C THR A 668 -6.65 -37.75 27.97
N GLY A 669 -6.62 -38.51 26.87
CA GLY A 669 -5.45 -38.61 25.99
C GLY A 669 -5.65 -39.49 24.75
N PHE A 670 -4.58 -39.62 23.94
CA PHE A 670 -4.59 -40.42 22.70
C PHE A 670 -3.66 -41.63 22.82
N LEU A 671 -4.05 -42.74 22.20
CA LEU A 671 -3.29 -43.96 22.03
C LEU A 671 -2.61 -43.95 20.65
N VAL A 672 -1.29 -44.17 20.58
CA VAL A 672 -0.59 -44.34 19.30
C VAL A 672 -0.20 -45.81 19.14
N ASN A 673 -0.83 -46.51 18.19
CA ASN A 673 -0.74 -47.97 18.03
C ASN A 673 -0.98 -48.77 19.34
N GLY A 674 -1.83 -48.25 20.23
CA GLY A 674 -2.22 -48.90 21.48
C GLY A 674 -1.45 -48.49 22.74
N GLU A 675 -0.56 -47.49 22.69
CA GLU A 675 0.15 -46.96 23.88
C GLU A 675 -0.34 -45.55 24.28
N GLU A 676 -0.64 -45.33 25.57
CA GLU A 676 -1.38 -44.17 26.11
C GLU A 676 -0.49 -42.94 26.31
N VAL A 677 -0.87 -41.81 25.71
CA VAL A 677 -0.19 -40.51 25.82
C VAL A 677 -1.13 -39.49 26.43
N ARG A 678 -0.80 -39.00 27.63
CA ARG A 678 -1.59 -37.99 28.38
C ARG A 678 -0.99 -36.59 28.23
N ILE A 679 -1.83 -35.60 27.92
CA ILE A 679 -1.46 -34.19 27.93
C ILE A 679 -2.24 -33.53 29.07
N ARG A 680 -1.55 -33.09 30.12
CA ARG A 680 -2.17 -32.23 31.15
C ARG A 680 -2.00 -30.77 30.73
N GLU A 681 -3.13 -30.10 30.54
CA GLU A 681 -3.23 -28.64 30.61
C GLU A 681 -2.75 -28.16 31.99
N ALA A 682 -1.69 -27.37 32.03
CA ALA A 682 -1.33 -26.56 33.19
C ALA A 682 -0.49 -25.34 32.77
N ALA A 683 -0.94 -24.17 33.23
CA ALA A 683 -0.14 -22.99 33.57
C ALA A 683 0.47 -22.12 32.45
N LEU A 684 -0.37 -21.50 31.60
CA LEU A 684 0.02 -20.27 30.87
C LEU A 684 -0.65 -19.00 31.43
N GLY A 685 -1.74 -19.10 32.19
CA GLY A 685 -2.43 -17.95 32.79
C GLY A 685 -1.86 -17.49 34.13
N GLU A 686 -1.44 -18.41 35.00
CA GLU A 686 -1.13 -18.06 36.40
C GLU A 686 0.30 -17.53 36.64
N TRP A 687 1.23 -17.70 35.69
CA TRP A 687 2.61 -17.20 35.82
C TRP A 687 2.81 -15.80 35.21
N GLY A 688 1.99 -15.43 34.22
CA GLY A 688 2.02 -14.11 33.57
C GLY A 688 1.54 -13.00 34.50
N GLU A 689 0.45 -13.26 35.23
CA GLU A 689 -0.16 -12.32 36.19
C GLU A 689 0.82 -11.97 37.33
N GLY A 690 1.68 -12.91 37.75
CA GLY A 690 2.66 -12.68 38.82
C GLY A 690 3.92 -11.91 38.40
N LEU A 691 4.22 -11.83 37.10
CA LEU A 691 5.44 -11.22 36.56
C LEU A 691 5.19 -9.92 35.77
N GLY A 692 3.92 -9.54 35.55
CA GLY A 692 3.54 -8.30 34.85
C GLY A 692 3.90 -8.29 33.36
N LEU A 693 3.99 -9.46 32.72
CA LEU A 693 4.46 -9.63 31.34
C LEU A 693 3.34 -9.61 30.29
N GLU A 694 2.10 -9.36 30.70
CA GLU A 694 0.91 -9.41 29.83
C GLU A 694 0.85 -8.24 28.84
N ASP A 695 1.56 -7.14 29.14
CA ASP A 695 1.53 -5.90 28.36
C ASP A 695 2.65 -5.81 27.30
N LEU A 696 3.39 -6.89 27.03
CA LEU A 696 4.51 -6.88 26.07
C LEU A 696 4.17 -7.68 24.80
N PRO A 697 3.67 -7.03 23.74
CA PRO A 697 3.24 -7.71 22.51
C PRO A 697 4.40 -8.26 21.65
N TYR A 698 5.65 -8.16 22.11
CA TYR A 698 6.87 -8.41 21.32
C TYR A 698 7.81 -9.50 21.88
N ALA A 699 7.40 -10.22 22.92
CA ALA A 699 8.19 -11.27 23.54
C ALA A 699 7.78 -12.68 23.06
N LYS A 700 8.76 -13.52 22.71
CA LYS A 700 8.58 -14.95 22.41
C LYS A 700 9.50 -15.81 23.28
N LEU A 701 8.92 -16.83 23.91
CA LEU A 701 9.64 -17.86 24.67
C LEU A 701 9.74 -19.13 23.83
N ASN A 702 10.96 -19.60 23.57
CA ASN A 702 11.21 -20.89 22.93
C ASN A 702 11.71 -21.90 23.97
N PHE A 703 10.93 -22.96 24.15
CA PHE A 703 11.26 -24.07 25.04
C PHE A 703 11.85 -25.22 24.24
N ASP A 704 12.94 -25.82 24.74
CA ASP A 704 13.60 -26.93 24.06
C ASP A 704 13.23 -28.26 24.73
N GLY A 705 11.93 -28.57 24.65
CA GLY A 705 11.37 -29.86 25.05
C GLY A 705 11.23 -30.12 26.56
N PHE A 706 10.42 -31.12 26.87
CA PHE A 706 10.18 -31.63 28.22
C PHE A 706 11.06 -32.87 28.43
N TYR A 707 11.95 -32.84 29.43
CA TYR A 707 12.73 -34.01 29.81
C TYR A 707 12.10 -34.67 31.04
N ASP A 708 11.52 -35.86 30.83
CA ASP A 708 11.12 -36.75 31.92
C ASP A 708 12.35 -37.46 32.46
N THR A 709 12.84 -37.02 33.62
CA THR A 709 13.74 -37.84 34.43
C THR A 709 12.86 -38.78 35.25
N SER A 710 12.84 -40.06 34.84
CA SER A 710 12.07 -41.16 35.43
C SER A 710 11.87 -41.01 36.94
N GLY A 711 10.72 -40.47 37.33
CA GLY A 711 10.44 -40.07 38.71
C GLY A 711 9.21 -39.18 38.92
N GLY A 712 8.48 -38.79 37.87
CA GLY A 712 7.24 -38.01 37.99
C GLY A 712 7.44 -36.51 38.23
N GLU A 713 8.64 -35.99 38.03
CA GLU A 713 8.97 -34.56 38.13
C GLU A 713 9.61 -34.09 36.82
N GLY A 714 9.04 -33.06 36.21
CA GLY A 714 9.52 -32.50 34.94
C GLY A 714 10.46 -31.32 35.17
N THR A 715 11.56 -31.26 34.40
CA THR A 715 12.45 -30.10 34.37
C THR A 715 12.20 -29.33 33.08
N PHE A 716 11.93 -28.01 33.18
CA PHE A 716 11.79 -27.14 32.02
C PHE A 716 13.10 -26.41 31.76
N VAL A 717 13.63 -26.56 30.55
CA VAL A 717 14.82 -25.84 30.10
C VAL A 717 14.39 -24.80 29.06
N ILE A 718 14.47 -23.52 29.45
CA ILE A 718 14.24 -22.40 28.54
C ILE A 718 15.56 -22.14 27.84
N ARG A 719 15.60 -22.33 26.52
CA ARG A 719 16.85 -22.22 25.77
C ARG A 719 17.04 -20.83 25.20
N ASP A 720 15.97 -20.24 24.64
CA ASP A 720 16.02 -18.90 24.04
C ASP A 720 14.78 -18.08 24.38
N PHE A 721 15.01 -16.82 24.77
CA PHE A 721 13.98 -15.80 24.95
C PHE A 721 14.28 -14.63 24.01
N THR A 722 13.33 -14.31 23.13
CA THR A 722 13.56 -13.33 22.05
C THR A 722 12.55 -12.19 22.16
N ILE A 723 13.04 -10.96 22.34
CA ILE A 723 12.26 -9.72 22.27
C ILE A 723 12.62 -8.98 20.98
N THR A 724 11.62 -8.55 20.22
CA THR A 724 11.82 -7.83 18.95
C THR A 724 11.32 -6.38 19.02
N GLY A 725 11.99 -5.45 18.35
CA GLY A 725 11.56 -4.03 18.27
C GLY A 725 11.75 -3.22 19.56
N ASP A 726 10.90 -2.21 19.79
CA ASP A 726 10.98 -1.25 20.91
C ASP A 726 10.69 -1.87 22.30
N GLY A 727 10.25 -3.13 22.35
CA GLY A 727 9.82 -3.83 23.58
C GLY A 727 10.90 -4.04 24.65
N PHE A 728 12.18 -3.81 24.37
CA PHE A 728 13.25 -3.87 25.38
C PHE A 728 13.19 -2.70 26.37
N ALA A 729 12.82 -1.50 25.93
CA ALA A 729 12.71 -0.33 26.80
C ALA A 729 11.54 -0.47 27.78
N ASP A 730 10.44 -1.07 27.31
CA ASP A 730 9.27 -1.38 28.13
C ASP A 730 9.55 -2.58 29.05
N PHE A 731 10.19 -3.65 28.57
CA PHE A 731 10.58 -4.78 29.42
C PHE A 731 11.54 -4.37 30.56
N ALA A 732 12.54 -3.55 30.26
CA ALA A 732 13.46 -3.01 31.27
C ALA A 732 12.79 -2.00 32.22
N GLY A 733 11.75 -1.29 31.75
CA GLY A 733 10.93 -0.39 32.56
C GLY A 733 9.96 -1.13 33.49
N THR A 734 9.31 -2.19 32.99
CA THR A 734 8.35 -3.02 33.73
C THR A 734 9.03 -3.79 34.85
N ILE A 735 10.22 -4.36 34.62
CA ILE A 735 11.03 -5.00 35.67
C ILE A 735 11.48 -3.99 36.75
N ALA A 736 11.63 -2.71 36.40
CA ALA A 736 12.05 -1.67 37.34
C ALA A 736 10.88 -1.02 38.13
N LEU A 737 9.63 -1.30 37.76
CA LEU A 737 8.43 -0.65 38.31
C LEU A 737 7.50 -1.59 39.10
N THR A 738 7.66 -2.90 39.01
CA THR A 738 6.88 -3.84 39.83
C THR A 738 7.37 -3.85 41.28
N ASN A 739 6.63 -3.16 42.15
CA ASN A 739 6.70 -3.37 43.60
C ASN A 739 6.25 -4.80 43.91
N PHE A 740 7.20 -5.72 44.13
CA PHE A 740 6.91 -7.07 44.62
C PHE A 740 6.27 -7.00 46.01
N SER A 741 4.94 -7.03 46.06
CA SER A 741 4.17 -7.19 47.30
C SER A 741 4.13 -8.67 47.70
N PRO A 742 4.25 -9.03 48.99
CA PRO A 742 4.46 -10.41 49.43
C PRO A 742 3.12 -11.17 49.48
N ALA A 743 2.65 -11.65 48.35
CA ALA A 743 1.52 -12.57 48.27
C ALA A 743 1.68 -13.55 47.10
N LEU A 744 2.63 -14.49 47.21
CA LEU A 744 2.70 -15.67 46.35
C LEU A 744 2.24 -16.92 47.13
N PRO A 745 0.99 -17.37 46.94
CA PRO A 745 0.66 -18.77 47.04
C PRO A 745 0.80 -19.41 45.64
N PHE A 746 1.20 -20.67 45.58
CA PHE A 746 1.24 -21.52 44.36
C PHE A 746 2.49 -21.46 43.48
N VAL A 747 3.59 -22.03 43.98
CA VAL A 747 4.59 -22.70 43.12
C VAL A 747 4.84 -24.09 43.71
N LYS A 748 4.31 -25.14 43.09
CA LYS A 748 4.65 -26.53 43.41
C LYS A 748 5.31 -27.16 42.19
N GLY A 749 6.49 -27.75 42.39
CA GLY A 749 7.07 -28.73 41.44
C GLY A 749 8.19 -28.23 40.53
N VAL A 750 8.84 -27.09 40.82
CA VAL A 750 10.04 -26.65 40.09
C VAL A 750 11.26 -27.05 40.91
N ARG A 751 12.18 -27.85 40.35
CA ARG A 751 13.42 -28.27 41.04
C ARG A 751 14.70 -27.68 40.46
N ASP A 752 14.75 -27.36 39.16
CA ASP A 752 15.89 -26.70 38.52
C ASP A 752 15.40 -25.79 37.39
N ALA A 753 15.81 -24.53 37.41
CA ALA A 753 15.65 -23.58 36.31
C ALA A 753 17.05 -23.04 35.95
N SER A 754 17.52 -23.36 34.75
CA SER A 754 18.76 -22.80 34.21
C SER A 754 18.42 -22.00 32.96
N LEU A 755 18.84 -20.72 32.95
CA LEU A 755 18.71 -19.81 31.83
C LEU A 755 20.15 -19.37 31.51
N THR A 756 20.76 -20.03 30.52
CA THR A 756 22.21 -19.90 30.27
C THR A 756 22.57 -18.82 29.25
N GLU A 757 21.72 -18.56 28.26
CA GLU A 757 21.99 -17.59 27.20
C GLU A 757 20.72 -16.82 26.79
N LEU A 758 20.91 -15.57 26.37
CA LEU A 758 19.84 -14.71 25.85
C LEU A 758 20.35 -14.03 24.57
N GLU A 759 19.73 -14.32 23.42
CA GLU A 759 20.15 -13.81 22.12
C GLU A 759 19.20 -12.72 21.59
N PHE A 760 19.76 -11.58 21.21
CA PHE A 760 19.02 -10.43 20.67
C PHE A 760 19.52 -10.06 19.27
N THR A 761 18.59 -9.91 18.32
CA THR A 761 18.89 -9.47 16.94
C THR A 761 18.30 -8.08 16.69
N ALA A 762 19.13 -7.11 16.33
CA ALA A 762 18.69 -5.72 16.13
C ALA A 762 19.20 -5.12 14.81
N ASP A 763 18.33 -4.35 14.16
CA ASP A 763 18.60 -3.68 12.88
C ASP A 763 18.86 -2.19 13.14
N GLY A 764 20.10 -1.73 12.96
CA GLY A 764 20.45 -0.30 12.90
C GLY A 764 21.26 0.34 14.05
N SER A 765 21.96 1.43 13.71
CA SER A 765 23.01 2.10 14.53
C SER A 765 22.51 3.04 15.64
N GLY A 766 21.23 3.45 15.61
CA GLY A 766 20.64 4.36 16.61
C GLY A 766 20.22 3.68 17.92
N TYR A 767 19.97 2.36 17.86
CA TYR A 767 19.59 1.53 19.00
C TYR A 767 20.80 1.23 19.90
N LEU A 768 21.94 0.89 19.27
CA LEU A 768 23.22 0.61 19.93
C LEU A 768 23.68 1.75 20.86
N LYS A 769 23.58 3.01 20.41
CA LYS A 769 23.96 4.18 21.21
C LYS A 769 23.07 4.44 22.43
N ARG A 770 21.78 4.09 22.35
CA ARG A 770 20.84 4.21 23.48
C ARG A 770 21.07 3.11 24.50
N LEU A 771 21.30 1.89 24.02
CA LEU A 771 21.60 0.71 24.85
C LEU A 771 22.89 0.92 25.66
N LEU A 772 23.98 1.33 25.01
CA LEU A 772 25.28 1.56 25.67
C LEU A 772 25.22 2.70 26.71
N ARG A 773 24.45 3.76 26.46
CA ARG A 773 24.20 4.83 27.45
C ARG A 773 23.40 4.37 28.66
N GLN A 774 22.53 3.38 28.52
CA GLN A 774 21.76 2.84 29.63
C GLN A 774 22.60 1.88 30.47
N ILE A 775 23.46 1.07 29.83
CA ILE A 775 24.44 0.20 30.49
C ILE A 775 25.48 1.04 31.24
N ALA A 776 26.01 2.11 30.63
CA ALA A 776 27.01 3.00 31.25
C ALA A 776 26.47 3.87 32.40
N ARG A 777 25.14 4.06 32.53
CA ARG A 777 24.52 4.94 33.54
C ARG A 777 24.09 4.24 34.84
N GLY A 778 24.57 3.02 35.10
CA GLY A 778 24.47 2.39 36.44
C GLY A 778 23.09 1.87 36.83
N ARG A 779 22.18 1.61 35.87
CA ARG A 779 20.87 0.98 36.17
C ARG A 779 20.98 -0.49 36.60
N ASP A 780 22.09 -1.15 36.30
CA ASP A 780 22.34 -2.55 36.68
C ASP A 780 22.66 -2.70 38.17
N GLN A 781 23.23 -1.68 38.82
CA GLN A 781 23.52 -1.70 40.25
C GLN A 781 22.24 -1.77 41.10
N LYS A 782 21.18 -1.09 40.65
CA LYS A 782 19.86 -1.12 41.28
C LYS A 782 19.14 -2.46 41.08
N ARG A 783 19.41 -3.14 39.96
CA ARG A 783 18.90 -4.49 39.66
C ARG A 783 19.57 -5.55 40.55
N SER A 784 20.89 -5.50 40.70
CA SER A 784 21.62 -6.41 41.59
C SER A 784 21.23 -6.22 43.07
N GLU A 785 20.98 -4.99 43.51
CA GLU A 785 20.47 -4.72 44.87
C GLU A 785 19.06 -5.31 45.10
N MET A 786 18.14 -5.13 44.14
CA MET A 786 16.78 -5.71 44.23
C MET A 786 16.77 -7.24 44.17
N LEU A 787 17.64 -7.85 43.35
CA LEU A 787 17.79 -9.31 43.28
C LEU A 787 18.37 -9.87 44.59
N ALA A 788 19.31 -9.17 45.21
CA ALA A 788 19.86 -9.55 46.51
C ALA A 788 18.81 -9.46 47.63
N GLU A 789 17.98 -8.41 47.64
CA GLU A 789 16.86 -8.28 48.60
C GLU A 789 15.79 -9.37 48.40
N GLY A 790 15.42 -9.66 47.15
CA GLY A 790 14.48 -10.74 46.82
C GLY A 790 15.00 -12.12 47.22
N LYS A 791 16.28 -12.39 46.98
CA LYS A 791 16.94 -13.64 47.37
C LYS A 791 16.95 -13.82 48.90
N ALA A 792 17.30 -12.77 49.65
CA ALA A 792 17.31 -12.80 51.11
C ALA A 792 15.91 -13.10 51.69
N ALA A 793 14.85 -12.53 51.11
CA ALA A 793 13.47 -12.78 51.53
C ALA A 793 13.01 -14.23 51.27
N VAL A 794 13.50 -14.86 50.20
CA VAL A 794 13.22 -16.26 49.87
C VAL A 794 14.01 -17.22 50.77
N GLU A 795 15.28 -16.90 51.08
CA GLU A 795 16.10 -17.65 52.04
C GLU A 795 15.49 -17.67 53.44
N GLU A 796 14.96 -16.54 53.91
CA GLU A 796 14.23 -16.43 55.17
C GLU A 796 12.99 -17.35 55.19
N LYS A 797 12.28 -17.44 54.06
CA LYS A 797 11.08 -18.27 53.93
C LYS A 797 11.38 -19.77 53.81
N ILE A 798 12.51 -20.14 53.25
CA ILE A 798 13.02 -21.53 53.26
C ILE A 798 13.36 -21.97 54.67
N ALA A 799 13.94 -21.10 55.50
CA ALA A 799 14.26 -21.42 56.89
C ALA A 799 13.01 -21.72 57.75
N ALA A 800 11.84 -21.21 57.33
CA ALA A 800 10.56 -21.39 58.00
C ALA A 800 9.70 -22.54 57.44
N THR A 801 10.12 -23.22 56.37
CA THR A 801 9.30 -24.19 55.62
C THR A 801 10.04 -25.51 55.39
N SER A 802 9.35 -26.66 55.37
CA SER A 802 9.99 -27.98 55.18
C SER A 802 9.18 -28.90 54.25
N GLY A 803 9.86 -29.72 53.45
CA GLY A 803 9.25 -30.62 52.45
C GLY A 803 9.32 -30.07 51.02
N GLU A 804 8.46 -30.56 50.12
CA GLU A 804 8.43 -30.19 48.68
C GLU A 804 8.36 -28.66 48.41
N GLU A 805 7.77 -27.92 49.34
CA GLU A 805 7.65 -26.46 49.26
C GLU A 805 8.98 -25.75 49.53
N ALA A 806 9.81 -26.29 50.44
CA ALA A 806 11.17 -25.81 50.66
C ALA A 806 12.09 -26.12 49.47
N ASP A 807 11.89 -27.27 48.82
CA ASP A 807 12.65 -27.65 47.62
C ASP A 807 12.26 -26.77 46.40
N SER A 808 10.98 -26.42 46.27
CA SER A 808 10.51 -25.47 45.24
C SER A 808 11.04 -24.05 45.46
N LEU A 809 11.15 -23.61 46.72
CA LEU A 809 11.74 -22.31 47.08
C LEU A 809 13.27 -22.30 46.86
N ARG A 810 13.97 -23.43 47.06
CA ARG A 810 15.40 -23.56 46.74
C ARG A 810 15.67 -23.52 45.23
N ALA A 811 14.76 -24.05 44.40
CA ALA A 811 14.85 -23.91 42.95
C ALA A 811 14.65 -22.45 42.49
N LEU A 812 13.85 -21.67 43.23
CA LEU A 812 13.69 -20.24 43.00
C LEU A 812 14.99 -19.46 43.29
N ILE A 813 15.77 -19.90 44.28
CA ILE A 813 17.11 -19.36 44.56
C ILE A 813 18.08 -19.69 43.41
N SER A 814 18.06 -20.91 42.88
CA SER A 814 18.90 -21.27 41.73
C SER A 814 18.52 -20.49 40.47
N PHE A 815 17.23 -20.14 40.31
CA PHE A 815 16.76 -19.23 39.28
C PHE A 815 17.32 -17.81 39.46
N PHE A 816 17.30 -17.23 40.67
CA PHE A 816 17.92 -15.93 40.93
C PHE A 816 19.43 -15.94 40.62
N ASP A 817 20.12 -17.02 40.98
CA ASP A 817 21.55 -17.21 40.67
C ASP A 817 21.83 -17.43 39.16
N ALA A 818 20.89 -18.05 38.43
CA ALA A 818 20.99 -18.19 36.98
C ALA A 818 20.78 -16.85 36.25
N VAL A 819 19.85 -16.02 36.73
CA VAL A 819 19.58 -14.68 36.17
C VAL A 819 20.75 -13.70 36.40
N ASP A 820 21.52 -13.87 37.48
CA ASP A 820 22.69 -13.02 37.80
C ASP A 820 23.96 -13.43 37.01
N ASN A 821 23.99 -14.67 36.48
CA ASN A 821 25.09 -15.23 35.68
C ASN A 821 24.78 -15.27 34.17
N LEU A 822 23.77 -14.54 33.73
CA LEU A 822 23.24 -14.67 32.39
C LEU A 822 24.14 -14.03 31.32
N THR A 823 24.54 -14.82 30.33
CA THR A 823 25.36 -14.32 29.21
C THR A 823 24.44 -13.85 28.09
N VAL A 824 24.59 -12.59 27.67
CA VAL A 824 23.72 -11.99 26.66
C VAL A 824 24.49 -11.79 25.36
N LYS A 825 23.97 -12.38 24.27
CA LYS A 825 24.50 -12.30 22.91
C LYS A 825 23.76 -11.26 22.08
N PHE A 826 24.50 -10.39 21.40
CA PHE A 826 23.94 -9.38 20.50
C PHE A 826 24.40 -9.60 19.06
N ASN A 827 23.44 -9.79 18.15
CA ASN A 827 23.66 -9.96 16.72
C ASN A 827 23.12 -8.74 15.94
N PHE A 828 24.02 -8.05 15.23
CA PHE A 828 23.67 -6.84 14.47
C PHE A 828 23.72 -7.08 12.96
N SER A 829 22.64 -6.70 12.27
CA SER A 829 22.57 -6.62 10.81
C SER A 829 22.67 -5.16 10.35
N GLY A 830 23.58 -4.85 9.41
CA GLY A 830 23.72 -3.53 8.79
C GLY A 830 25.09 -2.84 8.95
N PRO A 831 25.34 -1.71 8.25
CA PRO A 831 26.64 -1.04 8.24
C PRO A 831 26.89 -0.31 9.57
N VAL A 832 27.84 -0.80 10.37
CA VAL A 832 28.27 -0.22 11.64
C VAL A 832 29.66 0.40 11.47
N PRO A 833 29.88 1.68 11.81
CA PRO A 833 31.22 2.28 11.78
C PRO A 833 32.06 1.76 12.97
N VAL A 834 32.83 0.70 12.72
CA VAL A 834 33.62 -0.06 13.72
C VAL A 834 34.64 0.82 14.47
N ASP A 835 35.21 1.83 13.82
CA ASP A 835 36.25 2.69 14.43
C ASP A 835 35.71 3.55 15.59
N ARG A 836 34.46 4.02 15.49
CA ARG A 836 33.80 4.78 16.58
C ARG A 836 33.39 3.90 17.75
N PHE A 837 33.12 2.61 17.49
CA PHE A 837 32.76 1.62 18.48
C PHE A 837 33.94 1.28 19.40
N ILE A 838 35.16 1.19 18.86
CA ILE A 838 36.37 0.92 19.65
C ILE A 838 36.75 2.09 20.58
N GLU A 839 36.45 3.34 20.20
CA GLU A 839 36.70 4.52 21.03
C GLU A 839 35.73 4.64 22.22
N GLU A 840 34.44 4.28 22.06
CA GLU A 840 33.45 4.33 23.15
C GLU A 840 33.62 3.19 24.19
N ILE A 841 34.32 2.10 23.85
CA ILE A 841 34.51 0.92 24.72
C ILE A 841 35.72 1.05 25.67
N LYS A 842 36.65 1.97 25.40
CA LYS A 842 37.90 2.12 26.18
C LYS A 842 37.76 2.88 27.51
N GLU A 843 36.55 3.25 27.93
CA GLU A 843 36.33 3.83 29.26
C GLU A 843 36.52 2.78 30.38
N PRO A 844 37.37 3.03 31.40
CA PRO A 844 37.62 2.07 32.47
C PRO A 844 36.36 1.88 33.34
N GLY A 845 35.89 0.64 33.46
CA GLY A 845 34.71 0.28 34.26
C GLY A 845 33.48 -0.14 33.45
N SER A 846 33.58 -0.25 32.11
CA SER A 846 32.48 -0.79 31.31
C SER A 846 32.29 -2.29 31.58
N LEU A 847 31.05 -2.69 31.85
CA LEU A 847 30.59 -4.05 32.17
C LEU A 847 30.65 -5.03 30.97
N LEU A 848 31.53 -4.80 30.00
CA LEU A 848 31.55 -5.52 28.73
C LEU A 848 32.15 -6.93 28.82
N ASP A 849 32.80 -7.30 29.92
CA ASP A 849 33.36 -8.65 30.13
C ASP A 849 32.29 -9.76 30.21
N LYS A 850 31.00 -9.41 30.38
CA LYS A 850 29.86 -10.34 30.48
C LYS A 850 29.05 -10.52 29.18
N TYR A 851 29.44 -9.85 28.09
CA TYR A 851 28.64 -9.80 26.85
C TYR A 851 29.43 -10.30 25.64
N GLU A 852 28.82 -11.16 24.82
CA GLU A 852 29.40 -11.63 23.55
C GLU A 852 28.70 -10.89 22.39
N ILE A 853 29.47 -10.17 21.56
CA ILE A 853 28.93 -9.30 20.52
C ILE A 853 29.42 -9.78 19.15
N SER A 854 28.51 -10.12 18.25
CA SER A 854 28.81 -10.61 16.91
C SER A 854 28.18 -9.74 15.82
N PHE A 855 28.94 -9.48 14.76
CA PHE A 855 28.51 -8.66 13.61
C PHE A 855 28.39 -9.53 12.37
N ALA A 856 27.28 -9.41 11.64
CA ALA A 856 27.12 -10.06 10.33
C ALA A 856 27.22 -8.98 9.24
N HIS A 857 28.29 -9.01 8.45
CA HIS A 857 28.49 -8.12 7.30
C HIS A 857 28.43 -8.94 6.00
N GLU A 858 27.57 -8.54 5.05
CA GLU A 858 27.64 -9.08 3.68
C GLU A 858 28.80 -8.40 2.94
N GLY A 859 30.00 -8.97 3.08
CA GLY A 859 31.21 -8.55 2.36
C GLY A 859 32.41 -8.37 3.29
N GLU A 860 33.25 -9.41 3.36
CA GLU A 860 34.37 -9.69 4.29
C GLU A 860 34.00 -10.26 5.66
#